data_AF-W6NFR0-F1
#
_entry.id   AF-W6NFR0-F1
#
_cell.length_a   1.000
_cell.length_b   1.000
_cell.length_c   1.000
_cell.angle_alpha   90.00
_cell.angle_beta   90.00
_cell.angle_gamma   90.00
#
_symmetry.space_group_name_H-M   'P 1'
#
loop_
_entity.id
_entity.type
_entity.pdbx_description
1 polymer ?
#
loop_
_entity_poly.entity_id
_entity_poly.type
_entity_poly.pdbx_seq_one_letter_code
_entity_poly.pdbx_strand_id
1 'polypeptide(L)'
;MAGLEFAFECLKKCISIEKDSVWHASKSDPIAALLLDLESFENNLPTCDPSCHCTLDDIRTKASTSSAQDANSQFFDARLRYGHKLIAVMQKVADELNELKKQNDSKSTLVSVKHVSLFTSSFQFLILTCISPYLDKGVGVPLQLRSQVIRSWEKCAGDLEFRKNELTRTGECIVKLLNCNDAVRAELLRKYFSDIICVFEQLNDFGKNSLSTAYEELLSSAPPQLLMSTFLGLVKPRAATDRPPSWFTIAIGSQLSKILIGNDGLYITLSSYEELNGDGIWQNTPLLSIVGKQFALPPRNMKKMVYYKNITAQFFRLIYNEKFPREKLAQLFFFFVVDMKKRSALAASVLVEDELFKPWEVLTATAHPSWSSSCATSLCLLALWSDEKSSQGLLKNNPRYLPVAAVLLSLLPISPLDTAHGQRNLRNDVYSILKFALEKVENLSEFLLAFITGSSPCFQLTQDQCRVQEIGVSPSVYGKVSLSSVQLNKEELLARKIDATISLLKSLHQPTASRLFIEVACKSVRMWDDDGAQQDMPRFINHSDPITCDTEFRRSSSHLIAGVFFEQLQDGDINFSDTEIILSLLGLVQATLQSTIRYISEHHEKMTLDIIAAPNEHDQQLRSTIAQNAKMAIGLAGAVIMAATMAEKVELGHRIVIDFTSAILICLIRDPFDCLTIGFPR
;
A
#
# COMPACT_ATOMS: atom_id res chain seq x y z
N MET A 1 -43.58 31.02 24.18
CA MET A 1 -42.35 31.23 24.97
C MET A 1 -42.47 30.81 26.44
N ALA A 2 -43.55 31.15 27.17
CA ALA A 2 -43.70 30.76 28.59
C ALA A 2 -43.67 29.23 28.84
N GLY A 3 -44.23 28.42 27.94
CA GLY A 3 -44.19 26.94 28.03
C GLY A 3 -42.78 26.35 27.90
N LEU A 4 -41.97 26.90 26.99
CA LEU A 4 -40.59 26.46 26.76
C LEU A 4 -39.66 26.80 27.94
N GLU A 5 -39.75 28.03 28.48
CA GLU A 5 -38.95 28.43 29.66
C GLU A 5 -39.28 27.58 30.89
N PHE A 6 -40.57 27.29 31.09
CA PHE A 6 -41.01 26.38 32.15
C PHE A 6 -40.42 24.97 31.97
N ALA A 7 -40.46 24.43 30.74
CA ALA A 7 -39.90 23.12 30.45
C ALA A 7 -38.37 23.06 30.67
N PHE A 8 -37.65 24.14 30.37
CA PHE A 8 -36.22 24.25 30.67
C PHE A 8 -35.92 24.38 32.17
N GLU A 9 -36.75 25.09 32.95
CA GLU A 9 -36.59 25.12 34.42
C GLU A 9 -36.87 23.74 35.04
N CYS A 10 -37.85 22.97 34.52
CA CYS A 10 -38.02 21.57 34.91
C CYS A 10 -36.77 20.74 34.60
N LEU A 11 -36.21 20.87 33.39
CA LEU A 11 -35.01 20.14 32.98
C LEU A 11 -33.78 20.49 33.83
N LYS A 12 -33.70 21.75 34.28
CA LYS A 12 -32.64 22.24 35.16
C LYS A 12 -32.73 21.63 36.54
N LYS A 13 -33.94 21.50 37.08
CA LYS A 13 -34.18 20.80 38.35
C LYS A 13 -33.82 19.33 38.28
N CYS A 14 -34.00 18.68 37.12
CA CYS A 14 -33.58 17.29 36.97
C CYS A 14 -32.07 17.07 37.16
N ILE A 15 -31.24 18.12 37.03
CA ILE A 15 -29.78 18.01 37.09
C ILE A 15 -29.11 18.85 38.17
N SER A 16 -29.84 19.76 38.82
CA SER A 16 -29.32 20.62 39.87
C SER A 16 -29.26 19.85 41.19
N ILE A 17 -28.13 19.19 41.43
CA ILE A 17 -27.80 18.67 42.76
C ILE A 17 -27.33 19.86 43.60
N GLU A 18 -28.07 20.26 44.63
CA GLU A 18 -27.55 21.17 45.65
C GLU A 18 -26.34 20.48 46.33
N LYS A 19 -25.16 21.07 46.15
CA LYS A 19 -23.87 20.46 46.56
C LYS A 19 -23.80 20.15 48.06
N ASP A 20 -24.58 20.84 48.88
CA ASP A 20 -24.49 20.73 50.34
C ASP A 20 -25.42 19.65 50.93
N SER A 21 -26.48 19.24 50.22
CA SER A 21 -27.47 18.27 50.73
C SER A 21 -27.09 16.81 50.43
N VAL A 22 -26.49 16.52 49.27
CA VAL A 22 -26.22 15.14 48.80
C VAL A 22 -24.85 14.61 49.23
N TRP A 23 -23.83 15.47 49.36
CA TRP A 23 -22.46 15.01 49.61
C TRP A 23 -22.11 14.83 51.09
N HIS A 24 -22.84 15.48 52.01
CA HIS A 24 -22.67 15.29 53.46
C HIS A 24 -23.43 14.06 54.00
N ALA A 25 -24.42 13.54 53.26
CA ALA A 25 -25.14 12.31 53.59
C ALA A 25 -24.52 11.12 52.83
N SER A 26 -23.34 10.67 53.27
CA SER A 26 -22.50 9.60 52.69
C SER A 26 -23.12 8.18 52.64
N LYS A 27 -24.46 8.06 52.63
CA LYS A 27 -25.21 6.80 52.53
C LYS A 27 -26.46 6.86 51.62
N SER A 28 -26.77 7.98 50.96
CA SER A 28 -27.98 8.11 50.12
C SER A 28 -27.66 8.02 48.62
N ASP A 29 -28.50 7.31 47.85
CA ASP A 29 -28.39 7.23 46.39
C ASP A 29 -28.67 8.62 45.78
N PRO A 30 -27.72 9.25 45.07
CA PRO A 30 -27.87 10.59 44.52
C PRO A 30 -29.06 10.72 43.55
N ILE A 31 -29.52 9.63 42.93
CA ILE A 31 -30.76 9.66 42.13
C ILE A 31 -32.01 9.71 43.00
N ALA A 32 -32.03 9.01 44.13
CA ALA A 32 -33.17 9.06 45.04
C ALA A 32 -33.36 10.47 45.61
N ALA A 33 -32.25 11.16 45.92
CA ALA A 33 -32.29 12.57 46.31
C ALA A 33 -32.85 13.48 45.20
N LEU A 34 -32.34 13.34 43.97
CA LEU A 34 -32.86 14.08 42.81
C LEU A 34 -34.34 13.78 42.52
N LEU A 35 -34.78 12.53 42.69
CA LEU A 35 -36.17 12.14 42.51
C LEU A 35 -37.07 12.78 43.56
N LEU A 36 -36.66 12.79 44.84
CA LEU A 36 -37.40 13.45 45.92
C LEU A 36 -37.52 14.96 45.69
N ASP A 37 -36.45 15.61 45.22
CA ASP A 37 -36.47 17.02 44.87
C ASP A 37 -37.41 17.30 43.67
N LEU A 38 -37.42 16.41 42.67
CA LEU A 38 -38.35 16.48 41.53
C LEU A 38 -39.81 16.23 41.95
N GLU A 39 -40.05 15.29 42.85
CA GLU A 39 -41.37 14.94 43.41
C GLU A 39 -41.94 16.09 44.27
N SER A 40 -41.09 16.78 45.03
CA SER A 40 -41.50 17.99 45.76
C SER A 40 -41.94 19.13 44.83
N PHE A 41 -41.51 19.10 43.56
CA PHE A 41 -41.87 20.06 42.52
C PHE A 41 -43.06 19.62 41.65
N GLU A 42 -43.60 18.42 41.90
CA GLU A 42 -44.51 17.68 41.01
C GLU A 42 -45.92 18.26 40.91
N ASN A 43 -46.29 19.23 41.75
CA ASN A 43 -47.56 19.96 41.60
C ASN A 43 -47.70 20.69 40.24
N ASN A 44 -46.66 20.73 39.38
CA ASN A 44 -46.69 21.36 38.05
C ASN A 44 -46.09 20.51 36.89
N LEU A 45 -45.77 19.22 37.08
CA LEU A 45 -45.17 18.37 36.03
C LEU A 45 -46.23 17.53 35.28
N PRO A 46 -46.00 17.15 34.00
CA PRO A 46 -46.92 16.28 33.25
C PRO A 46 -46.97 14.89 33.89
N THR A 47 -48.18 14.37 34.12
CA THR A 47 -48.41 13.05 34.72
C THR A 47 -47.84 11.93 33.85
N CYS A 48 -47.12 11.00 34.47
CA CYS A 48 -46.69 9.77 33.82
C CYS A 48 -47.88 8.89 33.43
N ASP A 49 -47.67 8.03 32.44
CA ASP A 49 -48.62 7.05 31.93
C ASP A 49 -49.14 6.14 33.07
N PRO A 50 -50.46 5.96 33.25
CA PRO A 50 -51.04 5.16 34.34
C PRO A 50 -50.68 3.66 34.37
N SER A 51 -49.90 3.16 33.40
CA SER A 51 -49.37 1.78 33.42
C SER A 51 -48.21 1.57 34.41
N CYS A 52 -47.77 2.60 35.13
CA CYS A 52 -46.73 2.51 36.15
C CYS A 52 -47.30 1.97 37.48
N HIS A 53 -47.19 0.65 37.71
CA HIS A 53 -47.63 -0.01 38.95
C HIS A 53 -46.70 0.23 40.14
N CYS A 54 -46.53 1.48 40.59
CA CYS A 54 -45.77 1.75 41.81
C CYS A 54 -46.42 2.88 42.63
N THR A 55 -47.18 2.54 43.66
CA THR A 55 -47.81 3.48 44.60
C THR A 55 -46.80 4.07 45.60
N LEU A 56 -47.12 5.28 46.09
CA LEU A 56 -46.28 6.17 46.89
C LEU A 56 -46.02 5.72 48.35
N ASP A 57 -46.73 4.70 48.86
CA ASP A 57 -46.72 4.39 50.29
C ASP A 57 -45.54 3.53 50.79
N ASP A 58 -44.76 2.90 49.90
CA ASP A 58 -43.72 1.94 50.31
C ASP A 58 -42.36 2.57 50.70
N ILE A 59 -42.16 3.87 50.47
CA ILE A 59 -40.83 4.52 50.58
C ILE A 59 -40.56 5.14 51.96
N ARG A 60 -41.58 5.35 52.80
CA ARG A 60 -41.41 6.13 54.05
C ARG A 60 -40.68 5.42 55.20
N THR A 61 -40.34 4.13 55.09
CA THR A 61 -39.72 3.41 56.22
C THR A 61 -38.54 2.51 55.82
N LYS A 62 -37.32 3.05 56.05
CA LYS A 62 -36.06 2.43 56.51
C LYS A 62 -34.85 2.63 55.59
N ALA A 63 -33.82 3.28 56.15
CA ALA A 63 -32.48 3.39 55.61
C ALA A 63 -31.54 2.35 56.24
N SER A 64 -30.68 1.72 55.42
CA SER A 64 -29.50 0.90 55.77
C SER A 64 -29.81 -0.45 56.48
N THR A 65 -29.14 -1.60 56.30
CA THR A 65 -27.79 -2.02 55.87
C THR A 65 -27.87 -3.48 55.35
N SER A 66 -26.86 -3.91 54.60
CA SER A 66 -26.63 -5.25 54.02
C SER A 66 -27.04 -6.48 54.85
N SER A 67 -27.79 -7.39 54.23
CA SER A 67 -27.41 -8.81 54.09
C SER A 67 -28.29 -9.45 53.02
N ALA A 68 -27.65 -10.08 52.04
CA ALA A 68 -28.29 -10.77 50.94
C ALA A 68 -29.24 -11.85 51.44
N GLN A 69 -30.52 -11.78 51.03
CA GLN A 69 -31.27 -12.95 50.54
C GLN A 69 -32.69 -12.65 50.02
N ASP A 70 -33.25 -11.44 50.19
CA ASP A 70 -34.63 -11.16 49.73
C ASP A 70 -34.77 -9.83 48.97
N ALA A 71 -35.71 -9.80 48.01
CA ALA A 71 -36.34 -8.60 47.45
C ALA A 71 -35.43 -7.55 46.77
N ASN A 72 -34.80 -7.91 45.65
CA ASN A 72 -34.05 -7.04 44.72
C ASN A 72 -34.86 -5.88 44.05
N SER A 73 -36.00 -5.42 44.58
CA SER A 73 -36.92 -4.50 43.89
C SER A 73 -36.82 -3.02 44.27
N GLN A 74 -36.21 -2.62 45.40
CA GLN A 74 -36.36 -1.23 45.89
C GLN A 74 -35.43 -0.19 45.23
N PHE A 75 -34.19 -0.54 44.83
CA PHE A 75 -33.28 0.41 44.15
C PHE A 75 -33.53 0.55 42.64
N PHE A 76 -34.29 -0.39 42.06
CA PHE A 76 -34.67 -0.34 40.66
C PHE A 76 -35.75 0.72 40.40
N ASP A 77 -36.65 0.89 41.37
CA ASP A 77 -37.82 1.75 41.27
C ASP A 77 -37.47 3.25 41.18
N ALA A 78 -36.59 3.76 42.05
CA ALA A 78 -36.22 5.18 42.03
C ALA A 78 -35.49 5.59 40.73
N ARG A 79 -34.63 4.71 40.19
CA ARG A 79 -33.92 4.95 38.92
C ARG A 79 -34.87 4.96 37.73
N LEU A 80 -35.78 3.99 37.69
CA LEU A 80 -36.82 3.87 36.67
C LEU A 80 -37.74 5.09 36.68
N ARG A 81 -38.28 5.46 37.85
CA ARG A 81 -39.14 6.63 38.04
C ARG A 81 -38.44 7.92 37.64
N TYR A 82 -37.21 8.14 38.10
CA TYR A 82 -36.42 9.30 37.70
C TYR A 82 -36.19 9.32 36.18
N GLY A 83 -35.83 8.18 35.59
CA GLY A 83 -35.65 8.05 34.14
C GLY A 83 -36.91 8.40 33.35
N HIS A 84 -38.07 7.89 33.78
CA HIS A 84 -39.36 8.19 33.16
C HIS A 84 -39.72 9.67 33.26
N LYS A 85 -39.49 10.30 34.41
CA LYS A 85 -39.70 11.75 34.59
C LYS A 85 -38.75 12.56 33.70
N LEU A 86 -37.48 12.17 33.63
CA LEU A 86 -36.51 12.83 32.76
C LEU A 86 -36.90 12.73 31.28
N ILE A 87 -37.34 11.55 30.84
CA ILE A 87 -37.87 11.35 29.48
C ILE A 87 -39.08 12.25 29.23
N ALA A 88 -40.05 12.30 30.15
CA ALA A 88 -41.24 13.13 29.99
C ALA A 88 -40.90 14.62 29.89
N VAL A 89 -39.97 15.10 30.73
CA VAL A 89 -39.49 16.49 30.66
C VAL A 89 -38.77 16.76 29.33
N MET A 90 -37.89 15.87 28.88
CA MET A 90 -37.18 16.03 27.60
C MET A 90 -38.13 15.99 26.40
N GLN A 91 -39.13 15.12 26.41
CA GLN A 91 -40.16 15.07 25.36
C GLN A 91 -40.99 16.36 25.34
N LYS A 92 -41.37 16.89 26.51
CA LYS A 92 -42.07 18.18 26.60
C LYS A 92 -41.24 19.32 26.02
N VAL A 93 -39.95 19.39 26.33
CA VAL A 93 -39.07 20.41 25.73
C VAL A 93 -38.97 20.21 24.20
N ALA A 94 -38.86 18.96 23.72
CA ALA A 94 -38.79 18.66 22.30
C ALA A 94 -40.07 19.05 21.55
N ASP A 95 -41.24 18.78 22.14
CA ASP A 95 -42.54 19.11 21.56
C ASP A 95 -42.73 20.64 21.50
N GLU A 96 -42.38 21.39 22.57
CA GLU A 96 -42.41 22.86 22.58
C GLU A 96 -41.47 23.49 21.53
N LEU A 97 -40.26 22.93 21.36
CA LEU A 97 -39.32 23.39 20.33
C LEU A 97 -39.83 23.09 18.91
N ASN A 98 -40.47 21.94 18.71
CA ASN A 98 -41.07 21.58 17.42
C ASN A 98 -42.26 22.49 17.06
N GLU A 99 -43.10 22.85 18.03
CA GLU A 99 -44.21 23.76 17.78
C GLU A 99 -43.73 25.17 17.41
N LEU A 100 -42.65 25.64 18.04
CA LEU A 100 -41.99 26.90 17.63
C LEU A 100 -41.43 26.82 16.21
N LYS A 101 -40.83 25.68 15.83
CA LYS A 101 -40.31 25.45 14.47
C LYS A 101 -41.41 25.51 13.41
N LYS A 102 -42.61 24.98 13.69
CA LYS A 102 -43.76 25.00 12.75
C LYS A 102 -44.35 26.40 12.55
N GLN A 103 -44.16 27.31 13.50
CA GLN A 103 -44.71 28.67 13.45
C GLN A 103 -43.93 29.62 12.51
N ASN A 104 -42.91 29.12 11.78
CA ASN A 104 -42.19 29.82 10.68
C ASN A 104 -41.56 31.18 11.04
N ASP A 105 -41.29 31.44 12.33
CA ASP A 105 -40.60 32.65 12.75
C ASP A 105 -39.10 32.37 12.87
N SER A 106 -38.30 32.84 11.91
CA SER A 106 -36.85 32.56 11.82
C SER A 106 -36.04 32.89 13.08
N LYS A 107 -36.53 33.80 13.95
CA LYS A 107 -35.94 34.11 15.27
C LYS A 107 -36.30 33.10 16.36
N SER A 108 -37.42 32.39 16.23
CA SER A 108 -37.94 31.45 17.24
C SER A 108 -37.24 30.08 17.24
N THR A 109 -36.46 29.78 16.21
CA THR A 109 -35.64 28.56 16.07
C THR A 109 -34.34 28.60 16.88
N LEU A 110 -33.97 29.74 17.45
CA LEU A 110 -32.71 29.94 18.16
C LEU A 110 -32.84 29.52 19.64
N VAL A 111 -32.25 28.37 19.98
CA VAL A 111 -32.10 27.91 21.37
C VAL A 111 -30.87 28.58 21.98
N SER A 112 -31.00 29.15 23.19
CA SER A 112 -29.86 29.77 23.87
C SER A 112 -28.74 28.75 24.16
N VAL A 113 -27.48 29.19 24.13
CA VAL A 113 -26.32 28.34 24.48
C VAL A 113 -26.47 27.74 25.89
N LYS A 114 -27.07 28.48 26.82
CA LYS A 114 -27.35 28.00 28.19
C LYS A 114 -28.34 26.83 28.18
N HIS A 115 -29.40 26.91 27.39
CA HIS A 115 -30.38 25.84 27.24
C HIS A 115 -29.79 24.61 26.55
N VAL A 116 -28.93 24.79 25.54
CA VAL A 116 -28.20 23.69 24.89
C VAL A 116 -27.23 23.00 25.85
N SER A 117 -26.50 23.78 26.67
CA SER A 117 -25.60 23.24 27.72
C SER A 117 -26.36 22.46 28.78
N LEU A 118 -27.54 22.96 29.16
CA LEU A 118 -28.45 22.28 30.08
C LEU A 118 -28.89 20.93 29.51
N PHE A 119 -29.35 20.92 28.24
CA PHE A 119 -29.71 19.70 27.53
C PHE A 119 -28.57 18.67 27.52
N THR A 120 -27.39 19.12 27.17
CA THR A 120 -26.18 18.28 27.11
C THR A 120 -25.89 17.64 28.48
N SER A 121 -26.05 18.40 29.55
CA SER A 121 -25.84 17.91 30.92
C SER A 121 -26.92 16.91 31.33
N SER A 122 -28.18 17.19 31.03
CA SER A 122 -29.31 16.29 31.31
C SER A 122 -29.24 14.98 30.53
N PHE A 123 -28.73 15.01 29.29
CA PHE A 123 -28.57 13.81 28.48
C PHE A 123 -27.56 12.82 29.10
N GLN A 124 -26.59 13.30 29.87
CA GLN A 124 -25.70 12.42 30.63
C GLN A 124 -26.49 11.60 31.66
N PHE A 125 -27.46 12.20 32.35
CA PHE A 125 -28.33 11.48 33.29
C PHE A 125 -29.25 10.50 32.55
N LEU A 126 -29.76 10.88 31.38
CA LEU A 126 -30.53 9.96 30.53
C LEU A 126 -29.71 8.72 30.15
N ILE A 127 -28.43 8.88 29.78
CA ILE A 127 -27.55 7.73 29.48
C ILE A 127 -27.40 6.83 30.71
N LEU A 128 -27.23 7.43 31.89
CA LEU A 128 -26.95 6.71 33.13
C LEU A 128 -28.20 5.93 33.62
N THR A 129 -29.40 6.45 33.40
CA THR A 129 -30.65 5.87 33.94
C THR A 129 -31.49 5.12 32.91
N CYS A 130 -31.51 5.59 31.67
CA CYS A 130 -32.44 5.11 30.63
C CYS A 130 -31.76 4.33 29.49
N ILE A 131 -30.43 4.31 29.42
CA ILE A 131 -29.69 3.60 28.36
C ILE A 131 -28.80 2.52 28.95
N SER A 132 -27.77 2.92 29.70
CA SER A 132 -26.72 2.03 30.18
C SER A 132 -27.21 0.81 30.98
N PRO A 133 -28.24 0.93 31.85
CA PRO A 133 -28.76 -0.21 32.61
C PRO A 133 -29.42 -1.28 31.75
N TYR A 134 -29.88 -0.94 30.55
CA TYR A 134 -30.68 -1.81 29.68
C TYR A 134 -29.89 -2.36 28.48
N LEU A 135 -28.68 -1.85 28.22
CA LEU A 135 -27.76 -2.39 27.22
C LEU A 135 -27.09 -3.69 27.70
N ASP A 136 -26.88 -4.63 26.79
CA ASP A 136 -26.14 -5.87 27.09
C ASP A 136 -24.71 -5.62 27.56
N LYS A 137 -24.12 -6.59 28.27
CA LYS A 137 -22.71 -6.53 28.68
C LYS A 137 -21.81 -6.36 27.45
N GLY A 138 -20.86 -5.44 27.53
CA GLY A 138 -19.97 -5.09 26.40
C GLY A 138 -20.56 -4.14 25.35
N VAL A 139 -21.86 -3.78 25.41
CA VAL A 139 -22.47 -2.77 24.53
C VAL A 139 -22.39 -1.38 25.15
N GLY A 140 -21.93 -0.41 24.36
CA GLY A 140 -21.75 0.98 24.79
C GLY A 140 -20.49 1.21 25.62
N VAL A 141 -20.35 2.42 26.15
CA VAL A 141 -19.22 2.77 27.02
C VAL A 141 -19.58 2.45 28.47
N PRO A 142 -18.73 1.69 29.19
CA PRO A 142 -18.97 1.32 30.58
C PRO A 142 -19.23 2.52 31.51
N LEU A 143 -20.18 2.34 32.44
CA LEU A 143 -20.59 3.33 33.43
C LEU A 143 -19.40 3.87 34.25
N GLN A 144 -18.45 3.01 34.59
CA GLN A 144 -17.27 3.33 35.39
C GLN A 144 -16.35 4.35 34.70
N LEU A 145 -16.37 4.40 33.37
CA LEU A 145 -15.61 5.38 32.57
C LEU A 145 -16.37 6.70 32.40
N ARG A 146 -17.69 6.73 32.68
CA ARG A 146 -18.58 7.89 32.45
C ARG A 146 -18.83 8.72 33.69
N SER A 147 -18.84 8.11 34.88
CA SER A 147 -19.17 8.82 36.11
C SER A 147 -18.42 8.27 37.31
N GLN A 148 -17.81 9.16 38.09
CA GLN A 148 -17.27 8.82 39.41
C GLN A 148 -18.35 8.76 40.49
N VAL A 149 -19.52 9.35 40.22
CA VAL A 149 -20.67 9.43 41.14
C VAL A 149 -21.34 8.06 41.27
N ILE A 150 -21.24 7.23 40.23
CA ILE A 150 -22.02 6.00 40.08
C ILE A 150 -21.06 4.84 39.83
N ARG A 151 -20.55 4.25 40.91
CA ARG A 151 -19.60 3.12 40.84
C ARG A 151 -20.27 1.75 40.96
N SER A 152 -21.50 1.67 41.44
CA SER A 152 -22.14 0.44 41.94
C SER A 152 -23.49 0.08 41.28
N TRP A 153 -23.86 0.69 40.14
CA TRP A 153 -25.14 0.36 39.51
C TRP A 153 -25.06 -0.92 38.68
N GLU A 154 -25.88 -1.89 39.07
CA GLU A 154 -26.04 -3.13 38.33
C GLU A 154 -26.93 -2.93 37.09
N LYS A 155 -26.53 -3.59 35.99
CA LYS A 155 -27.32 -3.69 34.76
C LYS A 155 -28.56 -4.55 35.03
N CYS A 156 -29.68 -4.18 34.42
CA CYS A 156 -30.85 -5.05 34.35
C CYS A 156 -30.48 -6.25 33.47
N ALA A 157 -30.42 -7.46 34.02
CA ALA A 157 -30.00 -8.66 33.27
C ALA A 157 -31.14 -9.68 33.05
N GLY A 158 -32.25 -9.57 33.80
CA GLY A 158 -33.23 -10.65 33.93
C GLY A 158 -34.43 -10.61 32.99
N ASP A 159 -34.88 -9.44 32.55
CA ASP A 159 -36.11 -9.30 31.77
C ASP A 159 -35.84 -8.63 30.41
N LEU A 160 -35.90 -9.42 29.34
CA LEU A 160 -35.69 -8.95 27.98
C LEU A 160 -36.80 -8.00 27.51
N GLU A 161 -38.06 -8.31 27.80
CA GLU A 161 -39.20 -7.54 27.30
C GLU A 161 -39.28 -6.20 28.02
N PHE A 162 -38.99 -6.17 29.33
CA PHE A 162 -38.86 -4.93 30.08
C PHE A 162 -37.75 -4.03 29.52
N ARG A 163 -36.53 -4.56 29.30
CA ARG A 163 -35.42 -3.79 28.71
C ARG A 163 -35.76 -3.26 27.32
N LYS A 164 -36.43 -4.08 26.51
CA LYS A 164 -36.89 -3.70 25.18
C LYS A 164 -37.87 -2.54 25.23
N ASN A 165 -38.84 -2.56 26.15
CA ASN A 165 -39.81 -1.49 26.31
C ASN A 165 -39.14 -0.19 26.80
N GLU A 166 -38.26 -0.27 27.79
CA GLU A 166 -37.54 0.89 28.32
C GLU A 166 -36.60 1.53 27.28
N LEU A 167 -35.85 0.71 26.52
CA LEU A 167 -35.04 1.22 25.41
C LEU A 167 -35.90 1.77 24.27
N THR A 168 -37.09 1.20 24.01
CA THR A 168 -38.00 1.71 22.98
C THR A 168 -38.47 3.12 23.34
N ARG A 169 -38.95 3.30 24.59
CA ARG A 169 -39.37 4.60 25.10
C ARG A 169 -38.24 5.64 25.06
N THR A 170 -37.03 5.21 25.41
CA THR A 170 -35.84 6.06 25.34
C THR A 170 -35.46 6.40 23.90
N GLY A 171 -35.54 5.42 22.99
CA GLY A 171 -35.30 5.62 21.55
C GLY A 171 -36.28 6.60 20.92
N GLU A 172 -37.57 6.51 21.25
CA GLU A 172 -38.60 7.46 20.80
C GLU A 172 -38.31 8.89 21.31
N CYS A 173 -37.88 9.03 22.57
CA CYS A 173 -37.43 10.30 23.11
C CYS A 173 -36.22 10.85 22.33
N ILE A 174 -35.21 10.03 22.04
CA ILE A 174 -34.04 10.41 21.26
C ILE A 174 -34.45 10.87 19.85
N VAL A 175 -35.34 10.15 19.17
CA VAL A 175 -35.82 10.54 17.83
C VAL A 175 -36.53 11.90 17.88
N LYS A 176 -37.41 12.13 18.87
CA LYS A 176 -38.04 13.44 19.08
C LYS A 176 -37.02 14.55 19.29
N LEU A 177 -35.98 14.29 20.10
CA LEU A 177 -34.92 15.26 20.38
C LEU A 177 -34.04 15.56 19.16
N LEU A 178 -33.72 14.56 18.34
CA LEU A 178 -32.92 14.77 17.12
C LEU A 178 -33.67 15.58 16.06
N ASN A 179 -35.00 15.53 16.07
CA ASN A 179 -35.84 16.21 15.09
C ASN A 179 -36.34 17.60 15.55
N CYS A 180 -36.23 17.93 16.84
CA CYS A 180 -36.81 19.16 17.39
C CYS A 180 -36.06 20.44 16.99
N ASN A 181 -34.73 20.40 16.97
CA ASN A 181 -33.91 21.58 16.70
C ASN A 181 -32.50 21.20 16.23
N ASP A 182 -31.95 21.94 15.27
CA ASP A 182 -30.65 21.63 14.67
C ASP A 182 -29.47 21.83 15.64
N ALA A 183 -29.55 22.82 16.56
CA ALA A 183 -28.50 23.04 17.56
C ALA A 183 -28.49 21.92 18.61
N VAL A 184 -29.68 21.47 19.04
CA VAL A 184 -29.82 20.31 19.95
C VAL A 184 -29.31 19.05 19.27
N ARG A 185 -29.71 18.81 18.02
CA ARG A 185 -29.23 17.68 17.21
C ARG A 185 -27.71 17.70 17.09
N ALA A 186 -27.12 18.83 16.70
CA ALA A 186 -25.67 18.96 16.55
C ALA A 186 -24.92 18.61 17.83
N GLU A 187 -25.38 19.09 19.00
CA GLU A 187 -24.72 18.80 20.27
C GLU A 187 -24.88 17.36 20.74
N LEU A 188 -26.06 16.76 20.54
CA LEU A 188 -26.27 15.35 20.86
C LEU A 188 -25.38 14.44 20.02
N LEU A 189 -25.28 14.71 18.71
CA LEU A 189 -24.39 13.96 17.81
C LEU A 189 -22.91 14.23 18.09
N ARG A 190 -22.55 15.44 18.52
CA ARG A 190 -21.15 15.74 18.84
C ARG A 190 -20.66 14.98 20.08
N LYS A 191 -21.49 14.82 21.12
CA LYS A 191 -21.05 14.28 22.41
C LYS A 191 -21.51 12.85 22.70
N TYR A 192 -22.65 12.42 22.16
CA TYR A 192 -23.34 11.20 22.58
C TYR A 192 -23.72 10.25 21.44
N PHE A 193 -23.15 10.46 20.25
CA PHE A 193 -23.50 9.64 19.09
C PHE A 193 -23.24 8.15 19.27
N SER A 194 -22.16 7.78 19.95
CA SER A 194 -21.87 6.38 20.28
C SER A 194 -22.98 5.73 21.10
N ASP A 195 -23.56 6.46 22.05
CA ASP A 195 -24.65 5.96 22.92
C ASP A 195 -25.94 5.81 22.14
N ILE A 196 -26.24 6.79 21.30
CA ILE A 196 -27.41 6.78 20.40
C ILE A 196 -27.35 5.56 19.47
N ILE A 197 -26.20 5.30 18.85
CA ILE A 197 -25.98 4.12 18.01
C ILE A 197 -26.20 2.83 18.81
N CYS A 198 -25.72 2.75 20.05
CA CYS A 198 -25.89 1.55 20.87
C CYS A 198 -27.37 1.26 21.19
N VAL A 199 -28.18 2.31 21.45
CA VAL A 199 -29.63 2.15 21.65
C VAL A 199 -30.29 1.54 20.41
N PHE A 200 -30.04 2.11 19.24
CA PHE A 200 -30.68 1.62 18.01
C PHE A 200 -30.21 0.22 17.60
N GLU A 201 -28.91 -0.08 17.72
CA GLU A 201 -28.40 -1.43 17.41
C GLU A 201 -28.92 -2.49 18.40
N GLN A 202 -29.03 -2.15 19.70
CA GLN A 202 -29.63 -3.07 20.69
C GLN A 202 -31.13 -3.30 20.44
N LEU A 203 -31.88 -2.26 20.03
CA LEU A 203 -33.29 -2.40 19.68
C LEU A 203 -33.51 -3.27 18.43
N ASN A 204 -32.66 -3.12 17.42
CA ASN A 204 -32.67 -3.98 16.24
C ASN A 204 -32.37 -5.44 16.61
N ASP A 205 -31.41 -5.68 17.51
CA ASP A 205 -31.10 -7.02 18.02
C ASP A 205 -32.28 -7.64 18.80
N PHE A 206 -33.01 -6.83 19.56
CA PHE A 206 -34.27 -7.24 20.22
C PHE A 206 -35.45 -7.44 19.25
N GLY A 207 -35.24 -7.26 17.94
CA GLY A 207 -36.25 -7.40 16.90
C GLY A 207 -37.29 -6.28 16.88
N LYS A 208 -37.01 -5.13 17.48
CA LYS A 208 -37.92 -3.97 17.49
C LYS A 208 -37.57 -3.01 16.36
N ASN A 209 -38.23 -3.17 15.22
CA ASN A 209 -37.95 -2.37 14.02
C ASN A 209 -38.75 -1.06 13.91
N SER A 210 -39.48 -0.65 14.97
CA SER A 210 -40.33 0.55 14.93
C SER A 210 -39.54 1.84 14.72
N LEU A 211 -38.25 1.85 15.06
CA LEU A 211 -37.36 3.01 14.91
C LEU A 211 -36.32 2.83 13.80
N SER A 212 -36.40 1.76 12.99
CA SER A 212 -35.37 1.47 11.98
C SER A 212 -35.26 2.57 10.93
N THR A 213 -36.38 3.15 10.49
CA THR A 213 -36.36 4.27 9.52
C THR A 213 -35.65 5.50 10.06
N ALA A 214 -35.93 5.87 11.32
CA ALA A 214 -35.26 7.01 11.96
C ALA A 214 -33.76 6.74 12.16
N TYR A 215 -33.39 5.48 12.44
CA TYR A 215 -32.00 5.09 12.53
C TYR A 215 -31.27 5.15 11.19
N GLU A 216 -31.89 4.66 10.11
CA GLU A 216 -31.34 4.75 8.76
C GLU A 216 -31.17 6.20 8.30
N GLU A 217 -32.15 7.07 8.60
CA GLU A 217 -32.05 8.51 8.32
C GLU A 217 -30.89 9.15 9.10
N LEU A 218 -30.73 8.81 10.37
CA LEU A 218 -29.60 9.26 11.19
C LEU A 218 -28.25 8.82 10.60
N LEU A 219 -28.12 7.56 10.20
CA LEU A 219 -26.90 7.04 9.58
C LEU A 219 -26.63 7.68 8.22
N SER A 220 -27.66 7.95 7.41
CA SER A 220 -27.49 8.56 6.09
C SER A 220 -27.12 10.05 6.13
N SER A 221 -27.52 10.76 7.19
CA SER A 221 -27.30 12.19 7.36
C SER A 221 -26.03 12.53 8.14
N ALA A 222 -25.46 11.58 8.88
CA ALA A 222 -24.23 11.80 9.63
C ALA A 222 -23.00 11.81 8.70
N PRO A 223 -21.98 12.66 8.98
CA PRO A 223 -20.73 12.63 8.23
C PRO A 223 -20.08 11.24 8.29
N PRO A 224 -19.68 10.64 7.15
CA PRO A 224 -19.08 9.30 7.11
C PRO A 224 -17.87 9.13 8.03
N GLN A 225 -17.08 10.19 8.18
CA GLN A 225 -15.87 10.21 9.02
C GLN A 225 -16.21 10.14 10.52
N LEU A 226 -17.29 10.81 10.94
CA LEU A 226 -17.82 10.70 12.31
C LEU A 226 -18.38 9.30 12.58
N LEU A 227 -19.10 8.72 11.62
CA LEU A 227 -19.63 7.36 11.72
C LEU A 227 -18.49 6.35 11.87
N MET A 228 -17.49 6.43 11.01
CA MET A 228 -16.34 5.54 11.00
C MET A 228 -15.58 5.59 12.34
N SER A 229 -15.23 6.79 12.83
CA SER A 229 -14.53 6.94 14.12
C SER A 229 -15.37 6.42 15.30
N THR A 230 -16.69 6.68 15.27
CA THR A 230 -17.63 6.19 16.29
C THR A 230 -17.71 4.67 16.30
N PHE A 231 -17.89 4.04 15.13
CA PHE A 231 -17.98 2.59 14.99
C PHE A 231 -16.68 1.89 15.39
N LEU A 232 -15.52 2.39 14.95
CA LEU A 232 -14.20 1.89 15.37
C LEU A 232 -14.03 1.99 16.90
N GLY A 233 -14.47 3.09 17.51
CA GLY A 233 -14.44 3.28 18.96
C GLY A 233 -15.38 2.36 19.76
N LEU A 234 -16.45 1.85 19.13
CA LEU A 234 -17.41 0.90 19.72
C LEU A 234 -16.91 -0.54 19.68
N VAL A 235 -16.14 -0.94 18.66
CA VAL A 235 -15.58 -2.30 18.55
C VAL A 235 -14.18 -2.44 19.16
N LYS A 236 -13.52 -1.33 19.48
CA LYS A 236 -12.18 -1.34 20.11
C LYS A 236 -12.26 -1.97 21.51
N PRO A 237 -11.53 -3.06 21.79
CA PRO A 237 -11.45 -3.62 23.14
C PRO A 237 -10.86 -2.60 24.10
N ARG A 238 -11.51 -2.33 25.24
CA ARG A 238 -10.96 -1.44 26.28
C ARG A 238 -10.42 -2.28 27.42
N ALA A 239 -9.22 -1.95 27.90
CA ALA A 239 -8.62 -2.62 29.05
C ALA A 239 -9.57 -2.50 30.26
N ALA A 240 -9.76 -3.61 30.98
CA ALA A 240 -10.67 -3.73 32.13
C ALA A 240 -12.19 -3.67 31.84
N THR A 241 -12.63 -3.95 30.61
CA THR A 241 -14.05 -3.94 30.24
C THR A 241 -14.46 -5.22 29.52
N ASP A 242 -15.74 -5.61 29.64
CA ASP A 242 -16.30 -6.75 28.93
C ASP A 242 -16.14 -6.58 27.41
N ARG A 243 -15.76 -7.67 26.72
CA ARG A 243 -15.68 -7.65 25.25
C ARG A 243 -17.07 -7.42 24.65
N PRO A 244 -17.19 -6.65 23.56
CA PRO A 244 -18.46 -6.51 22.88
C PRO A 244 -19.01 -7.88 22.43
N PRO A 245 -20.33 -8.09 22.50
CA PRO A 245 -20.92 -9.35 22.07
C PRO A 245 -20.75 -9.56 20.56
N SER A 246 -20.82 -10.82 20.12
CA SER A 246 -20.58 -11.18 18.72
C SER A 246 -21.60 -10.55 17.78
N TRP A 247 -22.89 -10.52 18.17
CA TRP A 247 -23.96 -9.88 17.39
C TRP A 247 -23.66 -8.40 17.15
N PHE A 248 -23.22 -7.68 18.19
CA PHE A 248 -22.92 -6.25 18.10
C PHE A 248 -21.70 -5.99 17.23
N THR A 249 -20.65 -6.82 17.38
CA THR A 249 -19.46 -6.74 16.52
C THR A 249 -19.81 -6.98 15.04
N ILE A 250 -20.74 -7.90 14.76
CA ILE A 250 -21.22 -8.17 13.40
C ILE A 250 -22.05 -7.00 12.86
N ALA A 251 -22.96 -6.43 13.68
CA ALA A 251 -23.79 -5.30 13.31
C ALA A 251 -22.94 -4.07 12.96
N ILE A 252 -22.04 -3.66 13.86
CA ILE A 252 -21.13 -2.54 13.64
C ILE A 252 -20.17 -2.83 12.46
N GLY A 253 -19.65 -4.07 12.36
CA GLY A 253 -18.81 -4.50 11.24
C GLY A 253 -19.51 -4.40 9.88
N SER A 254 -20.83 -4.64 9.83
CA SER A 254 -21.65 -4.45 8.63
C SER A 254 -21.70 -2.97 8.23
N GLN A 255 -21.90 -2.05 9.19
CA GLN A 255 -21.91 -0.61 8.92
C GLN A 255 -20.53 -0.09 8.47
N LEU A 256 -19.46 -0.53 9.14
CA LEU A 256 -18.08 -0.23 8.74
C LEU A 256 -17.80 -0.66 7.29
N SER A 257 -18.27 -1.86 6.93
CA SER A 257 -18.14 -2.39 5.58
C SER A 257 -18.88 -1.54 4.54
N LYS A 258 -20.10 -1.07 4.86
CA LYS A 258 -20.86 -0.18 3.96
C LYS A 258 -20.11 1.12 3.69
N ILE A 259 -19.50 1.72 4.71
CA ILE A 259 -18.70 2.94 4.55
C ILE A 259 -17.46 2.65 3.71
N LEU A 260 -16.72 1.59 4.00
CA LEU A 260 -15.50 1.20 3.28
C LEU A 260 -15.75 0.98 1.77
N ILE A 261 -16.90 0.39 1.43
CA ILE A 261 -17.31 0.12 0.04
C ILE A 261 -17.87 1.37 -0.64
N GLY A 262 -18.25 2.40 0.11
CA GLY A 262 -18.72 3.67 -0.43
C GLY A 262 -17.67 4.42 -1.24
N ASN A 263 -18.10 5.49 -1.90
CA ASN A 263 -17.18 6.43 -2.55
C ASN A 263 -16.23 7.02 -1.50
N ASP A 264 -14.92 7.01 -1.77
CA ASP A 264 -13.91 7.47 -0.81
C ASP A 264 -13.90 6.69 0.52
N GLY A 265 -14.52 5.51 0.58
CA GLY A 265 -14.64 4.73 1.81
C GLY A 265 -13.31 4.38 2.47
N LEU A 266 -12.30 3.99 1.69
CA LEU A 266 -10.95 3.71 2.18
C LEU A 266 -10.23 4.98 2.66
N TYR A 267 -10.44 6.12 1.98
CA TYR A 267 -9.91 7.41 2.45
C TYR A 267 -10.47 7.75 3.83
N ILE A 268 -11.80 7.72 3.96
CA ILE A 268 -12.52 8.01 5.19
C ILE A 268 -12.07 7.06 6.31
N THR A 269 -11.94 5.77 5.99
CA THR A 269 -11.47 4.76 6.94
C THR A 269 -10.07 5.08 7.46
N LEU A 270 -9.12 5.35 6.57
CA LEU A 270 -7.73 5.65 6.94
C LEU A 270 -7.59 6.97 7.69
N SER A 271 -8.31 8.02 7.29
CA SER A 271 -8.34 9.30 8.02
C SER A 271 -8.91 9.13 9.42
N SER A 272 -9.96 8.32 9.61
CA SER A 272 -10.48 8.03 10.95
C SER A 272 -9.49 7.22 11.80
N TYR A 273 -8.71 6.32 11.20
CA TYR A 273 -7.64 5.63 11.92
C TYR A 273 -6.53 6.58 12.38
N GLU A 274 -6.16 7.57 11.54
CA GLU A 274 -5.20 8.63 11.85
C GLU A 274 -5.72 9.56 12.94
N GLU A 275 -7.00 9.96 12.91
CA GLU A 275 -7.65 10.73 13.98
C GLU A 275 -7.62 9.99 15.33
N LEU A 276 -7.86 8.67 15.32
CA LEU A 276 -7.95 7.87 16.54
C LEU A 276 -6.60 7.47 17.15
N ASN A 277 -5.54 7.36 16.34
CA ASN A 277 -4.23 6.86 16.77
C ASN A 277 -3.10 7.88 16.57
N GLY A 278 -3.39 9.05 16.00
CA GLY A 278 -2.41 10.00 15.48
C GLY A 278 -1.59 9.44 14.32
N ASP A 279 -0.55 10.18 13.92
CA ASP A 279 0.41 9.78 12.88
C ASP A 279 1.16 8.47 13.20
N GLY A 280 1.08 8.00 14.45
CA GLY A 280 1.67 6.75 14.91
C GLY A 280 1.16 5.50 14.18
N ILE A 281 -0.02 5.55 13.52
CA ILE A 281 -0.49 4.43 12.71
C ILE A 281 0.48 4.12 11.56
N TRP A 282 1.00 5.14 10.90
CA TRP A 282 1.88 5.00 9.73
C TRP A 282 3.27 4.46 10.11
N GLN A 283 3.65 4.59 11.38
CA GLN A 283 4.91 4.06 11.90
C GLN A 283 4.78 2.61 12.39
N ASN A 284 3.56 2.12 12.63
CA ASN A 284 3.30 0.81 13.21
C ASN A 284 3.05 -0.25 12.12
N THR A 285 4.14 -0.81 11.56
CA THR A 285 4.07 -1.87 10.54
C THR A 285 3.21 -3.07 10.94
N PRO A 286 3.27 -3.61 12.18
CA PRO A 286 2.36 -4.67 12.62
C PRO A 286 0.88 -4.30 12.50
N LEU A 287 0.52 -3.06 12.88
CA LEU A 287 -0.84 -2.55 12.77
C LEU A 287 -1.25 -2.41 11.28
N LEU A 288 -0.40 -1.83 10.43
CA LEU A 288 -0.67 -1.75 8.98
C LEU A 288 -0.90 -3.13 8.36
N SER A 289 -0.11 -4.13 8.78
CA SER A 289 -0.34 -5.52 8.38
C SER A 289 -1.72 -5.99 8.79
N ILE A 290 -2.11 -5.85 10.07
CA ILE A 290 -3.43 -6.27 10.58
C ILE A 290 -4.57 -5.59 9.80
N VAL A 291 -4.47 -4.28 9.60
CA VAL A 291 -5.47 -3.48 8.87
C VAL A 291 -5.56 -3.96 7.41
N GLY A 292 -4.43 -4.20 6.75
CA GLY A 292 -4.40 -4.75 5.39
C GLY A 292 -5.08 -6.11 5.30
N LYS A 293 -4.86 -7.01 6.28
CA LYS A 293 -5.55 -8.31 6.35
C LYS A 293 -7.04 -8.15 6.52
N GLN A 294 -7.47 -7.18 7.32
CA GLN A 294 -8.88 -6.87 7.56
C GLN A 294 -9.55 -6.35 6.29
N PHE A 295 -8.90 -5.45 5.55
CA PHE A 295 -9.43 -4.99 4.26
C PHE A 295 -9.49 -6.10 3.22
N ALA A 296 -8.68 -7.16 3.32
CA ALA A 296 -8.77 -8.31 2.43
C ALA A 296 -9.98 -9.23 2.71
N LEU A 297 -10.76 -8.97 3.78
CA LEU A 297 -11.97 -9.71 4.14
C LEU A 297 -13.22 -9.09 3.51
N PRO A 298 -13.80 -9.70 2.45
CA PRO A 298 -15.04 -9.21 1.88
C PRO A 298 -16.21 -9.44 2.84
N PRO A 299 -17.21 -8.53 2.87
CA PRO A 299 -18.44 -8.74 3.64
C PRO A 299 -19.21 -9.97 3.15
N ARG A 300 -19.91 -10.65 4.07
CA ARG A 300 -20.59 -11.93 3.80
C ARG A 300 -21.58 -11.89 2.63
N ASN A 301 -22.27 -10.76 2.45
CA ASN A 301 -23.33 -10.61 1.45
C ASN A 301 -22.83 -10.01 0.11
N MET A 302 -21.51 -9.88 -0.08
CA MET A 302 -20.94 -9.24 -1.26
C MET A 302 -20.12 -10.23 -2.11
N LYS A 303 -20.26 -10.15 -3.44
CA LYS A 303 -19.42 -10.90 -4.36
C LYS A 303 -17.96 -10.46 -4.23
N LYS A 304 -17.05 -11.41 -3.95
CA LYS A 304 -15.62 -11.14 -3.71
C LYS A 304 -14.97 -10.27 -4.79
N MET A 305 -15.21 -10.56 -6.06
CA MET A 305 -14.62 -9.79 -7.17
C MET A 305 -15.08 -8.34 -7.21
N VAL A 306 -16.36 -8.08 -6.91
CA VAL A 306 -16.90 -6.71 -6.89
C VAL A 306 -16.27 -5.92 -5.74
N TYR A 307 -16.14 -6.56 -4.58
CA TYR A 307 -15.47 -5.98 -3.42
C TYR A 307 -14.00 -5.64 -3.73
N TYR A 308 -13.21 -6.62 -4.19
CA TYR A 308 -11.80 -6.40 -4.48
C TYR A 308 -11.60 -5.35 -5.58
N LYS A 309 -12.41 -5.37 -6.65
CA LYS A 309 -12.33 -4.35 -7.71
C LYS A 309 -12.49 -2.94 -7.14
N ASN A 310 -13.44 -2.74 -6.22
CA ASN A 310 -13.67 -1.45 -5.60
C ASN A 310 -12.50 -1.03 -4.69
N ILE A 311 -12.12 -1.87 -3.73
CA ILE A 311 -11.06 -1.53 -2.75
C ILE A 311 -9.71 -1.29 -3.45
N THR A 312 -9.36 -2.12 -4.43
CA THR A 312 -8.13 -1.94 -5.21
C THR A 312 -8.13 -0.62 -5.99
N ALA A 313 -9.26 -0.26 -6.63
CA ALA A 313 -9.39 1.03 -7.31
C ALA A 313 -9.23 2.22 -6.35
N GLN A 314 -9.76 2.11 -5.12
CA GLN A 314 -9.58 3.13 -4.10
C GLN A 314 -8.12 3.25 -3.66
N PHE A 315 -7.38 2.15 -3.51
CA PHE A 315 -5.94 2.18 -3.22
C PHE A 315 -5.15 2.91 -4.31
N PHE A 316 -5.35 2.56 -5.59
CA PHE A 316 -4.65 3.23 -6.69
C PHE A 316 -4.91 4.75 -6.69
N ARG A 317 -6.16 5.16 -6.49
CA ARG A 317 -6.53 6.58 -6.40
C ARG A 317 -5.86 7.28 -5.21
N LEU A 318 -5.77 6.62 -4.05
CA LEU A 318 -5.13 7.19 -2.86
C LEU A 318 -3.63 7.36 -3.03
N ILE A 319 -2.95 6.42 -3.69
CA ILE A 319 -1.51 6.49 -3.96
C ILE A 319 -1.18 7.68 -4.87
N TYR A 320 -2.09 8.02 -5.77
CA TYR A 320 -1.96 9.17 -6.67
C TYR A 320 -2.11 10.51 -5.93
N ASN A 321 -3.10 10.63 -5.04
CA ASN A 321 -3.57 11.90 -4.49
C ASN A 321 -2.74 12.50 -3.33
N GLU A 322 -1.60 11.91 -2.95
CA GLU A 322 -0.66 12.39 -1.90
C GLU A 322 -1.25 12.69 -0.51
N LYS A 323 -2.49 12.25 -0.22
CA LYS A 323 -3.14 12.55 1.05
C LYS A 323 -2.53 11.82 2.26
N PHE A 324 -1.82 10.73 2.01
CA PHE A 324 -1.15 9.91 3.02
C PHE A 324 0.30 9.63 2.58
N PRO A 325 1.20 9.26 3.52
CA PRO A 325 2.57 8.87 3.16
C PRO A 325 2.56 7.69 2.18
N ARG A 326 3.01 7.92 0.94
CA ARG A 326 2.89 6.96 -0.18
C ARG A 326 3.54 5.62 0.13
N GLU A 327 4.70 5.64 0.77
CA GLU A 327 5.46 4.44 1.14
C GLU A 327 4.64 3.57 2.09
N LYS A 328 4.00 4.20 3.09
CA LYS A 328 3.19 3.49 4.09
C LYS A 328 1.85 3.02 3.53
N LEU A 329 1.27 3.80 2.63
CA LEU A 329 0.07 3.39 1.90
C LEU A 329 0.36 2.22 0.96
N ALA A 330 1.49 2.23 0.24
CA ALA A 330 1.92 1.13 -0.62
C ALA A 330 2.23 -0.14 0.19
N GLN A 331 2.82 0.01 1.38
CA GLN A 331 3.03 -1.08 2.34
C GLN A 331 1.69 -1.69 2.82
N LEU A 332 0.72 -0.84 3.20
CA LEU A 332 -0.63 -1.29 3.55
C LEU A 332 -1.31 -2.02 2.40
N PHE A 333 -1.21 -1.46 1.19
CA PHE A 333 -1.76 -2.05 -0.02
C PHE A 333 -1.11 -3.41 -0.31
N PHE A 334 0.20 -3.52 -0.12
CA PHE A 334 0.91 -4.79 -0.24
C PHE A 334 0.33 -5.86 0.70
N PHE A 335 0.13 -5.54 1.99
CA PHE A 335 -0.48 -6.50 2.93
C PHE A 335 -1.88 -6.93 2.52
N PHE A 336 -2.69 -5.98 2.03
CA PHE A 336 -3.99 -6.27 1.44
C PHE A 336 -3.88 -7.25 0.25
N VAL A 337 -2.95 -7.01 -0.69
CA VAL A 337 -2.76 -7.85 -1.88
C VAL A 337 -2.29 -9.26 -1.52
N VAL A 338 -1.38 -9.41 -0.57
CA VAL A 338 -0.91 -10.72 -0.10
C VAL A 338 -2.05 -11.55 0.44
N ASP A 339 -2.90 -10.97 1.29
CA ASP A 339 -4.05 -11.71 1.85
C ASP A 339 -5.20 -11.86 0.87
N MET A 340 -5.37 -10.93 -0.08
CA MET A 340 -6.28 -11.11 -1.22
C MET A 340 -5.83 -12.30 -2.07
N LYS A 341 -4.54 -12.43 -2.40
CA LYS A 341 -4.00 -13.53 -3.22
C LYS A 341 -4.24 -14.91 -2.58
N LYS A 342 -4.11 -15.02 -1.26
CA LYS A 342 -4.46 -16.25 -0.52
C LYS A 342 -5.94 -16.62 -0.61
N ARG A 343 -6.83 -15.64 -0.75
CA ARG A 343 -8.29 -15.83 -0.76
C ARG A 343 -8.88 -15.95 -2.16
N SER A 344 -8.26 -15.29 -3.13
CA SER A 344 -8.63 -15.26 -4.54
C SER A 344 -7.41 -14.87 -5.39
N ALA A 345 -6.66 -15.87 -5.85
CA ALA A 345 -5.51 -15.66 -6.72
C ALA A 345 -5.91 -14.96 -8.04
N LEU A 346 -7.08 -15.31 -8.60
CA LEU A 346 -7.63 -14.67 -9.80
C LEU A 346 -7.84 -13.15 -9.60
N ALA A 347 -8.41 -12.73 -8.46
CA ALA A 347 -8.62 -11.32 -8.17
C ALA A 347 -7.30 -10.56 -8.10
N ALA A 348 -6.30 -11.13 -7.43
CA ALA A 348 -4.97 -10.53 -7.35
C ALA A 348 -4.31 -10.41 -8.73
N SER A 349 -4.43 -11.44 -9.56
CA SER A 349 -3.86 -11.44 -10.91
C SER A 349 -4.50 -10.37 -11.80
N VAL A 350 -5.84 -10.33 -11.86
CA VAL A 350 -6.57 -9.44 -12.78
C VAL A 350 -6.64 -7.99 -12.28
N LEU A 351 -6.74 -7.75 -10.98
CA LEU A 351 -6.97 -6.41 -10.45
C LEU A 351 -5.68 -5.69 -10.03
N VAL A 352 -4.58 -6.42 -9.84
CA VAL A 352 -3.32 -5.85 -9.35
C VAL A 352 -2.17 -6.22 -10.28
N GLU A 353 -1.94 -7.50 -10.54
CA GLU A 353 -0.80 -7.89 -11.40
C GLU A 353 -0.98 -7.36 -12.83
N ASP A 354 -2.20 -7.35 -13.39
CA ASP A 354 -2.45 -6.72 -14.68
C ASP A 354 -2.22 -5.21 -14.67
N GLU A 355 -2.66 -4.48 -13.64
CA GLU A 355 -2.39 -3.04 -13.53
C GLU A 355 -0.88 -2.75 -13.37
N LEU A 356 -0.12 -3.67 -12.78
CA LEU A 356 1.33 -3.56 -12.65
C LEU A 356 2.07 -3.93 -13.93
N PHE A 357 1.72 -5.01 -14.61
CA PHE A 357 2.58 -5.57 -15.67
C PHE A 357 2.05 -5.34 -17.08
N LYS A 358 0.72 -5.32 -17.28
CA LYS A 358 0.11 -5.15 -18.60
C LYS A 358 0.49 -3.84 -19.31
N PRO A 359 0.64 -2.69 -18.63
CA PRO A 359 1.09 -1.47 -19.30
C PRO A 359 2.41 -1.67 -20.04
N TRP A 360 3.34 -2.43 -19.47
CA TRP A 360 4.66 -2.68 -20.07
C TRP A 360 4.60 -3.72 -21.20
N GLU A 361 3.74 -4.73 -21.08
CA GLU A 361 3.50 -5.74 -22.12
C GLU A 361 2.84 -5.14 -23.36
N VAL A 362 1.97 -4.15 -23.19
CA VAL A 362 1.33 -3.44 -24.31
C VAL A 362 2.35 -2.54 -25.02
N LEU A 363 3.29 -1.94 -24.29
CA LEU A 363 4.34 -1.12 -24.89
C LEU A 363 5.23 -1.93 -25.85
N THR A 364 5.49 -3.21 -25.56
CA THR A 364 6.28 -4.07 -26.47
C THR A 364 5.49 -4.56 -27.68
N ALA A 365 4.16 -4.59 -27.58
CA ALA A 365 3.28 -5.10 -28.64
C ALA A 365 2.76 -4.02 -29.60
N THR A 366 2.87 -2.74 -29.26
CA THR A 366 2.25 -1.63 -30.01
C THR A 366 3.24 -0.87 -30.89
N ALA A 367 2.80 -0.51 -32.10
CA ALA A 367 3.61 0.28 -33.04
C ALA A 367 3.75 1.77 -32.63
N HIS A 368 2.82 2.27 -31.81
CA HIS A 368 2.77 3.65 -31.34
C HIS A 368 2.65 3.68 -29.80
N PRO A 369 3.77 3.46 -29.08
CA PRO A 369 3.77 3.46 -27.63
C PRO A 369 3.44 4.86 -27.10
N SER A 370 2.54 4.94 -26.12
CA SER A 370 2.16 6.18 -25.46
C SER A 370 2.24 6.03 -23.94
N TRP A 371 2.72 7.06 -23.25
CA TRP A 371 2.71 7.08 -21.79
C TRP A 371 1.28 7.21 -21.27
N SER A 372 0.83 6.23 -20.50
CA SER A 372 -0.51 6.23 -19.90
C SER A 372 -0.47 6.51 -18.40
N SER A 373 -1.62 6.86 -17.80
CA SER A 373 -1.76 6.93 -16.34
C SER A 373 -1.42 5.60 -15.67
N SER A 374 -1.77 4.47 -16.31
CA SER A 374 -1.43 3.13 -15.81
C SER A 374 0.08 2.86 -15.82
N CYS A 375 0.84 3.39 -16.80
CA CYS A 375 2.31 3.33 -16.77
C CYS A 375 2.87 4.06 -15.55
N ALA A 376 2.36 5.26 -15.25
CA ALA A 376 2.80 6.04 -14.09
C ALA A 376 2.46 5.35 -12.76
N THR A 377 1.23 4.84 -12.62
CA THR A 377 0.80 4.12 -11.41
C THR A 377 1.59 2.84 -11.21
N SER A 378 1.78 2.07 -12.28
CA SER A 378 2.59 0.85 -12.25
C SER A 378 4.03 1.15 -11.83
N LEU A 379 4.70 2.10 -12.49
CA LEU A 379 6.08 2.44 -12.18
C LEU A 379 6.24 2.88 -10.72
N CYS A 380 5.33 3.75 -10.25
CA CYS A 380 5.35 4.23 -8.87
C CYS A 380 5.22 3.09 -7.86
N LEU A 381 4.28 2.17 -8.09
CA LEU A 381 4.10 1.02 -7.21
C LEU A 381 5.26 0.03 -7.26
N LEU A 382 5.79 -0.26 -8.46
CA LEU A 382 6.95 -1.12 -8.61
C LEU A 382 8.16 -0.55 -7.90
N ALA A 383 8.39 0.77 -7.96
CA ALA A 383 9.46 1.44 -7.24
C ALA A 383 9.28 1.31 -5.72
N LEU A 384 8.10 1.67 -5.21
CA LEU A 384 7.78 1.58 -3.78
C LEU A 384 7.92 0.15 -3.23
N TRP A 385 7.48 -0.85 -3.99
CA TRP A 385 7.59 -2.26 -3.60
C TRP A 385 8.97 -2.88 -3.85
N SER A 386 9.81 -2.27 -4.68
CA SER A 386 11.20 -2.71 -4.86
C SER A 386 12.08 -2.28 -3.69
N ASP A 387 11.82 -1.09 -3.14
CA ASP A 387 12.57 -0.54 -2.01
C ASP A 387 12.22 -1.23 -0.68
N GLU A 388 11.03 -1.83 -0.58
CA GLU A 388 10.54 -2.42 0.66
C GLU A 388 10.88 -3.92 0.79
N LYS A 389 11.53 -4.30 1.90
CA LYS A 389 11.92 -5.71 2.17
C LYS A 389 10.73 -6.67 2.24
N SER A 390 9.56 -6.19 2.66
CA SER A 390 8.37 -7.01 2.87
C SER A 390 7.72 -7.47 1.55
N SER A 391 7.81 -6.63 0.51
CA SER A 391 7.18 -6.82 -0.80
C SER A 391 7.99 -7.65 -1.78
N GLN A 392 9.25 -7.93 -1.46
CA GLN A 392 10.17 -8.58 -2.38
C GLN A 392 9.69 -9.95 -2.86
N GLY A 393 9.03 -10.72 -1.99
CA GLY A 393 8.53 -12.06 -2.34
C GLY A 393 7.40 -12.06 -3.37
N LEU A 394 6.61 -10.99 -3.47
CA LEU A 394 5.52 -10.91 -4.44
C LEU A 394 6.03 -10.58 -5.84
N LEU A 395 6.98 -9.64 -5.94
CA LEU A 395 7.59 -9.25 -7.21
C LEU A 395 8.56 -10.32 -7.73
N LYS A 396 9.47 -10.81 -6.88
CA LYS A 396 10.52 -11.78 -7.29
C LYS A 396 9.95 -13.11 -7.79
N ASN A 397 8.80 -13.53 -7.27
CA ASN A 397 8.16 -14.79 -7.68
C ASN A 397 7.23 -14.62 -8.88
N ASN A 398 7.06 -13.41 -9.44
CA ASN A 398 6.19 -13.19 -10.58
C ASN A 398 6.97 -13.29 -11.90
N PRO A 399 6.63 -14.22 -12.81
CA PRO A 399 7.35 -14.38 -14.07
C PRO A 399 7.24 -13.17 -15.00
N ARG A 400 6.23 -12.31 -14.81
CA ARG A 400 6.02 -11.09 -15.61
C ARG A 400 6.99 -9.96 -15.22
N TYR A 401 7.69 -10.08 -14.09
CA TYR A 401 8.57 -9.02 -13.60
C TYR A 401 9.84 -8.84 -14.42
N LEU A 402 10.47 -9.95 -14.86
CA LEU A 402 11.70 -9.88 -15.65
C LEU A 402 11.50 -9.25 -17.05
N PRO A 403 10.41 -9.56 -17.80
CA PRO A 403 10.06 -8.81 -19.01
C PRO A 403 9.93 -7.31 -18.79
N VAL A 404 9.37 -6.85 -17.66
CA VAL A 404 9.31 -5.42 -17.34
C VAL A 404 10.70 -4.83 -17.18
N ALA A 405 11.65 -5.54 -16.56
CA ALA A 405 13.03 -5.06 -16.47
C ALA A 405 13.67 -4.84 -17.85
N ALA A 406 13.41 -5.71 -18.83
CA ALA A 406 13.89 -5.51 -20.21
C ALA A 406 13.28 -4.25 -20.87
N VAL A 407 11.99 -3.98 -20.63
CA VAL A 407 11.34 -2.75 -21.10
C VAL A 407 11.94 -1.53 -20.42
N LEU A 408 12.13 -1.58 -19.09
CA LEU A 408 12.71 -0.46 -18.34
C LEU A 408 14.17 -0.16 -18.73
N LEU A 409 14.96 -1.19 -19.07
CA LEU A 409 16.29 -1.02 -19.67
C LEU A 409 16.22 -0.25 -20.99
N SER A 410 15.23 -0.55 -21.83
CA SER A 410 15.06 0.11 -23.13
C SER A 410 14.63 1.58 -23.04
N LEU A 411 14.22 2.04 -21.84
CA LEU A 411 13.93 3.46 -21.54
C LEU A 411 15.19 4.26 -21.19
N LEU A 412 16.32 3.61 -20.91
CA LEU A 412 17.58 4.26 -20.63
C LEU A 412 18.28 4.70 -21.94
N PRO A 413 19.09 5.78 -21.92
CA PRO A 413 19.31 6.70 -20.80
C PRO A 413 18.16 7.70 -20.63
N ILE A 414 17.82 8.00 -19.36
CA ILE A 414 16.85 9.05 -19.00
C ILE A 414 17.64 10.30 -18.62
N SER A 415 17.38 11.42 -19.30
CA SER A 415 18.04 12.70 -19.02
C SER A 415 17.85 13.09 -17.54
N PRO A 416 18.92 13.48 -16.83
CA PRO A 416 18.77 14.00 -15.47
C PRO A 416 17.98 15.30 -15.51
N LEU A 417 16.90 15.35 -14.73
CA LEU A 417 16.17 16.59 -14.47
C LEU A 417 16.30 16.92 -12.99
N ASP A 418 16.60 18.19 -12.70
CA ASP A 418 16.39 18.74 -11.37
C ASP A 418 14.88 18.72 -11.09
N THR A 419 14.46 17.82 -10.20
CA THR A 419 13.05 17.72 -9.78
C THR A 419 12.73 18.90 -8.87
N ALA A 420 11.64 19.61 -9.15
CA ALA A 420 11.06 20.56 -8.21
C ALA A 420 10.64 19.84 -6.91
N HIS A 421 10.57 20.57 -5.79
CA HIS A 421 10.13 20.02 -4.50
C HIS A 421 8.78 19.30 -4.64
N GLY A 422 8.75 17.99 -4.37
CA GLY A 422 7.53 17.17 -4.27
C GLY A 422 7.32 16.12 -5.36
N GLN A 423 7.98 16.20 -6.53
CA GLN A 423 7.81 15.19 -7.60
C GLN A 423 8.79 14.02 -7.44
N ARG A 424 8.34 12.78 -7.70
CA ARG A 424 9.24 11.62 -7.72
C ARG A 424 10.20 11.73 -8.92
N ASN A 425 11.43 11.29 -8.70
CA ASN A 425 12.44 11.26 -9.73
C ASN A 425 12.26 10.00 -10.58
N LEU A 426 11.77 10.18 -11.81
CA LEU A 426 11.49 9.11 -12.75
C LEU A 426 12.72 8.24 -13.02
N ARG A 427 13.89 8.88 -13.15
CA ARG A 427 15.16 8.19 -13.33
C ARG A 427 15.44 7.29 -12.12
N ASN A 428 15.46 7.84 -10.91
CA ASN A 428 15.77 7.06 -9.70
C ASN A 428 14.85 5.86 -9.52
N ASP A 429 13.54 6.04 -9.76
CA ASP A 429 12.56 4.95 -9.65
C ASP A 429 12.84 3.83 -10.67
N VAL A 430 13.14 4.16 -11.93
CA VAL A 430 13.53 3.17 -12.94
C VAL A 430 14.79 2.41 -12.51
N TYR A 431 15.82 3.11 -12.03
CA TYR A 431 17.05 2.47 -11.56
C TYR A 431 16.82 1.59 -10.32
N SER A 432 16.00 2.02 -9.35
CA SER A 432 15.66 1.21 -8.17
C SER A 432 14.96 -0.10 -8.56
N ILE A 433 14.00 -0.03 -9.48
CA ILE A 433 13.28 -1.21 -9.99
C ILE A 433 14.25 -2.15 -10.71
N LEU A 434 15.11 -1.62 -11.60
CA LEU A 434 16.11 -2.40 -12.32
C LEU A 434 17.12 -3.06 -11.38
N LYS A 435 17.68 -2.32 -10.43
CA LYS A 435 18.60 -2.86 -9.43
C LYS A 435 17.95 -3.99 -8.65
N PHE A 436 16.70 -3.82 -8.23
CA PHE A 436 15.96 -4.84 -7.51
C PHE A 436 15.64 -6.08 -8.37
N ALA A 437 15.25 -5.88 -9.63
CA ALA A 437 14.95 -6.98 -10.55
C ALA A 437 16.18 -7.83 -10.87
N LEU A 438 17.35 -7.19 -10.98
CA LEU A 438 18.58 -7.81 -11.43
C LEU A 438 19.44 -8.39 -10.28
N GLU A 439 19.16 -8.02 -9.03
CA GLU A 439 19.89 -8.47 -7.82
C GLU A 439 19.98 -10.01 -7.69
N LYS A 440 19.00 -10.75 -8.20
CA LYS A 440 18.89 -12.21 -8.03
C LYS A 440 18.84 -13.01 -9.33
N VAL A 441 19.16 -12.38 -10.46
CA VAL A 441 19.25 -13.11 -11.73
C VAL A 441 20.55 -13.91 -11.70
N GLU A 442 20.45 -15.25 -11.62
CA GLU A 442 21.61 -16.15 -11.52
C GLU A 442 22.61 -15.92 -12.66
N ASN A 443 22.12 -15.73 -13.89
CA ASN A 443 22.93 -15.43 -15.07
C ASN A 443 22.68 -14.01 -15.60
N LEU A 444 22.90 -12.99 -14.77
CA LEU A 444 22.64 -11.59 -15.14
C LEU A 444 23.36 -11.17 -16.44
N SER A 445 24.59 -11.63 -16.65
CA SER A 445 25.34 -11.38 -17.89
C SER A 445 24.71 -11.98 -19.15
N GLU A 446 24.01 -13.12 -19.04
CA GLU A 446 23.22 -13.68 -20.16
C GLU A 446 21.99 -12.84 -20.45
N PHE A 447 21.29 -12.40 -19.41
CA PHE A 447 20.11 -11.53 -19.56
C PHE A 447 20.47 -10.21 -20.24
N LEU A 448 21.56 -9.57 -19.81
CA LEU A 448 22.04 -8.32 -20.42
C LEU A 448 22.46 -8.54 -21.88
N LEU A 449 23.18 -9.63 -22.17
CA LEU A 449 23.59 -9.94 -23.54
C LEU A 449 22.39 -10.26 -24.44
N ALA A 450 21.39 -10.98 -23.93
CA ALA A 450 20.14 -11.26 -24.64
C ALA A 450 19.32 -9.98 -24.90
N PHE A 451 19.35 -9.01 -23.98
CA PHE A 451 18.74 -7.70 -24.20
C PHE A 451 19.43 -6.92 -25.32
N ILE A 452 20.77 -6.86 -25.29
CA ILE A 452 21.59 -6.15 -26.29
C ILE A 452 21.41 -6.75 -27.69
N THR A 453 21.50 -8.07 -27.79
CA THR A 453 21.44 -8.81 -29.06
C THR A 453 20.02 -9.09 -29.56
N GLY A 454 19.00 -8.90 -28.70
CA GLY A 454 17.61 -9.14 -29.03
C GLY A 454 17.02 -8.09 -29.99
N SER A 455 15.87 -8.41 -30.59
CA SER A 455 15.12 -7.52 -31.49
C SER A 455 14.16 -6.57 -30.78
N SER A 456 14.23 -6.46 -29.45
CA SER A 456 13.32 -5.62 -28.67
C SER A 456 13.45 -4.13 -29.05
N PRO A 457 12.33 -3.38 -29.12
CA PRO A 457 12.34 -1.96 -29.43
C PRO A 457 12.99 -1.14 -28.30
N CYS A 458 13.55 0.02 -28.68
CA CYS A 458 14.00 1.03 -27.73
C CYS A 458 13.04 2.22 -27.72
N PHE A 459 12.88 2.82 -26.54
CA PHE A 459 11.99 3.95 -26.36
C PHE A 459 12.77 5.16 -25.83
N GLN A 460 12.25 6.35 -26.12
CA GLN A 460 12.72 7.59 -25.54
C GLN A 460 11.68 8.12 -24.58
N LEU A 461 12.09 8.21 -23.32
CA LEU A 461 11.29 8.74 -22.23
C LEU A 461 11.82 10.13 -21.88
N THR A 462 10.97 11.14 -21.98
CA THR A 462 11.30 12.52 -21.58
C THR A 462 10.35 12.99 -20.51
N GLN A 463 10.90 13.59 -19.46
CA GLN A 463 10.15 14.24 -18.40
C GLN A 463 10.22 15.75 -18.63
N ASP A 464 9.09 16.38 -18.93
CA ASP A 464 9.00 17.81 -19.18
C ASP A 464 8.86 18.59 -17.86
N GLN A 465 9.65 19.66 -17.70
CA GLN A 465 9.43 20.69 -16.67
C GLN A 465 8.23 21.59 -17.04
N CYS A 466 7.02 21.04 -17.10
CA CYS A 466 5.83 21.88 -17.23
C CYS A 466 5.54 22.57 -15.88
N ARG A 467 5.97 23.84 -15.74
CA ARG A 467 5.62 24.73 -14.61
C ARG A 467 4.16 25.24 -14.64
N VAL A 468 3.45 25.01 -15.73
CA VAL A 468 2.06 25.43 -15.92
C VAL A 468 1.16 24.20 -15.80
N GLN A 469 0.39 24.14 -14.71
CA GLN A 469 -0.68 23.15 -14.55
C GLN A 469 -1.79 23.50 -15.55
N GLU A 470 -2.04 22.65 -16.54
CA GLU A 470 -3.23 22.78 -17.37
C GLU A 470 -4.46 22.58 -16.46
N ILE A 471 -5.35 23.57 -16.45
CA ILE A 471 -6.57 23.56 -15.63
C ILE A 471 -7.42 22.36 -16.08
N GLY A 472 -7.53 21.35 -15.22
CA GLY A 472 -8.37 20.17 -15.43
C GLY A 472 -7.63 18.84 -15.65
N VAL A 473 -6.30 18.83 -15.79
CA VAL A 473 -5.52 17.59 -15.90
C VAL A 473 -4.96 17.20 -14.53
N SER A 474 -5.34 16.02 -14.04
CA SER A 474 -4.88 15.46 -12.77
C SER A 474 -3.34 15.43 -12.74
N PRO A 475 -2.67 15.97 -11.71
CA PRO A 475 -1.20 16.00 -11.67
C PRO A 475 -0.63 14.58 -11.59
N SER A 476 0.10 14.14 -12.61
CA SER A 476 0.77 12.84 -12.61
C SER A 476 1.90 12.80 -11.59
N VAL A 477 2.13 11.62 -11.00
CA VAL A 477 3.19 11.36 -9.99
C VAL A 477 4.58 11.83 -10.47
N TYR A 478 4.81 11.78 -11.77
CA TYR A 478 6.07 12.16 -12.43
C TYR A 478 5.97 13.46 -13.25
N GLY A 479 4.89 14.22 -13.16
CA GLY A 479 4.64 15.35 -14.06
C GLY A 479 4.44 14.91 -15.52
N LYS A 480 4.53 15.85 -16.46
CA LYS A 480 4.31 15.56 -17.88
C LYS A 480 5.45 14.67 -18.39
N VAL A 481 5.12 13.43 -18.73
CA VAL A 481 6.05 12.45 -19.28
C VAL A 481 5.60 12.12 -20.69
N SER A 482 6.51 12.18 -21.65
CA SER A 482 6.27 11.74 -23.02
C SER A 482 7.12 10.51 -23.34
N LEU A 483 6.49 9.55 -24.00
CA LEU A 483 7.11 8.32 -24.47
C LEU A 483 7.01 8.30 -25.99
N SER A 484 8.13 8.07 -26.67
CA SER A 484 8.17 7.92 -28.12
C SER A 484 8.97 6.68 -28.51
N SER A 485 8.49 5.96 -29.52
CA SER A 485 9.27 4.90 -30.17
C SER A 485 10.39 5.54 -30.99
N VAL A 486 11.61 5.05 -30.84
CA VAL A 486 12.73 5.54 -31.64
C VAL A 486 12.88 4.61 -32.84
N GLN A 487 12.61 5.14 -34.05
CA GLN A 487 12.89 4.41 -35.28
C GLN A 487 14.39 4.49 -35.55
N LEU A 488 15.11 3.44 -35.17
CA LEU A 488 16.55 3.32 -35.35
C LEU A 488 16.85 2.20 -36.34
N ASN A 489 17.93 2.35 -37.11
CA ASN A 489 18.48 1.23 -37.87
C ASN A 489 19.09 0.17 -36.90
N LYS A 490 19.49 -1.00 -37.41
CA LYS A 490 20.01 -2.10 -36.58
C LYS A 490 21.26 -1.70 -35.77
N GLU A 491 22.15 -0.90 -36.34
CA GLU A 491 23.40 -0.47 -35.70
C GLU A 491 23.16 0.57 -34.60
N GLU A 492 22.31 1.56 -34.88
CA GLU A 492 21.89 2.58 -33.91
C GLU A 492 21.12 1.96 -32.73
N LEU A 493 20.28 0.95 -33.01
CA LEU A 493 19.57 0.20 -31.98
C LEU A 493 20.56 -0.56 -31.09
N LEU A 494 21.55 -1.22 -31.68
CA LEU A 494 22.60 -1.93 -30.96
C LEU A 494 23.40 -0.97 -30.06
N ALA A 495 23.87 0.16 -30.62
CA ALA A 495 24.60 1.19 -29.88
C ALA A 495 23.78 1.71 -28.68
N ARG A 496 22.50 2.02 -28.89
CA ARG A 496 21.62 2.49 -27.82
C ARG A 496 21.42 1.47 -26.70
N LYS A 497 21.32 0.18 -27.03
CA LYS A 497 21.19 -0.89 -26.03
C LYS A 497 22.48 -1.11 -25.24
N ILE A 498 23.63 -0.98 -25.90
CA ILE A 498 24.95 -0.96 -25.26
C ILE A 498 25.01 0.21 -24.28
N ASP A 499 24.68 1.42 -24.70
CA ASP A 499 24.67 2.62 -23.85
C ASP A 499 23.72 2.50 -22.64
N ALA A 500 22.51 2.00 -22.86
CA ALA A 500 21.54 1.73 -21.80
C ALA A 500 22.10 0.75 -20.75
N THR A 501 22.75 -0.32 -21.21
CA THR A 501 23.36 -1.33 -20.34
C THR A 501 24.54 -0.76 -19.57
N ILE A 502 25.43 -0.01 -20.23
CA ILE A 502 26.56 0.67 -19.58
C ILE A 502 26.05 1.67 -18.54
N SER A 503 24.99 2.43 -18.87
CA SER A 503 24.37 3.39 -17.96
C SER A 503 23.81 2.73 -16.71
N LEU A 504 23.20 1.54 -16.84
CA LEU A 504 22.79 0.72 -15.71
C LEU A 504 24.01 0.26 -14.90
N LEU A 505 25.00 -0.36 -15.54
CA LEU A 505 26.16 -0.93 -14.85
C LEU A 505 26.93 0.13 -14.05
N LYS A 506 27.09 1.34 -14.60
CA LYS A 506 27.71 2.49 -13.91
C LYS A 506 26.93 2.97 -12.68
N SER A 507 25.65 2.61 -12.54
CA SER A 507 24.84 2.90 -11.35
C SER A 507 24.95 1.85 -10.24
N LEU A 508 25.57 0.70 -10.52
CA LEU A 508 25.76 -0.39 -9.56
C LEU A 508 27.03 -0.16 -8.72
N HIS A 509 27.21 -0.99 -7.68
CA HIS A 509 28.42 -0.98 -6.87
C HIS A 509 29.63 -1.43 -7.70
N GLN A 510 30.77 -0.75 -7.55
CA GLN A 510 31.92 -0.84 -8.47
C GLN A 510 32.40 -2.28 -8.75
N PRO A 511 32.71 -3.13 -7.74
CA PRO A 511 33.04 -4.54 -7.96
C PRO A 511 32.03 -5.33 -8.80
N THR A 512 30.73 -5.12 -8.57
CA THR A 512 29.67 -5.82 -9.31
C THR A 512 29.60 -5.33 -10.74
N ALA A 513 29.75 -4.02 -10.96
CA ALA A 513 29.80 -3.44 -12.29
C ALA A 513 30.99 -3.97 -13.09
N SER A 514 32.21 -3.93 -12.53
CA SER A 514 33.43 -4.45 -13.15
C SER A 514 33.29 -5.92 -13.52
N ARG A 515 32.80 -6.75 -12.60
CA ARG A 515 32.56 -8.19 -12.85
C ARG A 515 31.60 -8.40 -14.03
N LEU A 516 30.48 -7.68 -14.07
CA LEU A 516 29.49 -7.80 -15.14
C LEU A 516 30.01 -7.28 -16.48
N PHE A 517 30.82 -6.21 -16.50
CA PHE A 517 31.48 -5.76 -17.73
C PHE A 517 32.34 -6.87 -18.34
N ILE A 518 33.14 -7.54 -17.51
CA ILE A 518 34.02 -8.64 -17.92
C ILE A 518 33.20 -9.86 -18.36
N GLU A 519 32.16 -10.24 -17.61
CA GLU A 519 31.31 -11.38 -17.95
C GLU A 519 30.57 -11.18 -19.29
N VAL A 520 30.01 -9.99 -19.53
CA VAL A 520 29.31 -9.67 -20.79
C VAL A 520 30.30 -9.69 -21.95
N ALA A 521 31.50 -9.12 -21.78
CA ALA A 521 32.56 -9.22 -22.78
C ALA A 521 32.95 -10.67 -23.06
N CYS A 522 33.16 -11.48 -22.02
CA CYS A 522 33.54 -12.89 -22.13
C CYS A 522 32.48 -13.72 -22.87
N LYS A 523 31.20 -13.52 -22.56
CA LYS A 523 30.10 -14.20 -23.26
C LYS A 523 29.99 -13.73 -24.72
N SER A 524 30.23 -12.45 -24.99
CA SER A 524 30.24 -11.91 -26.36
C SER A 524 31.37 -12.54 -27.20
N VAL A 525 32.55 -12.75 -26.60
CA VAL A 525 33.67 -13.44 -27.24
C VAL A 525 33.33 -14.90 -27.58
N ARG A 526 32.63 -15.60 -26.68
CA ARG A 526 32.20 -16.99 -26.94
C ARG A 526 31.21 -17.10 -28.10
N MET A 527 30.51 -16.03 -28.44
CA MET A 527 29.60 -15.99 -29.59
C MET A 527 30.32 -15.81 -30.94
N TRP A 528 31.64 -15.57 -30.95
CA TRP A 528 32.42 -15.42 -32.19
C TRP A 528 32.48 -16.71 -33.01
N ASP A 529 32.28 -17.85 -32.36
CA ASP A 529 32.50 -19.19 -32.94
C ASP A 529 31.21 -20.03 -33.05
N ASP A 530 30.02 -19.46 -32.80
CA ASP A 530 28.73 -20.18 -32.77
C ASP A 530 28.15 -20.47 -34.17
N ASP A 531 29.04 -20.75 -35.14
CA ASP A 531 28.74 -21.00 -36.56
C ASP A 531 28.54 -22.51 -36.88
N GLY A 532 28.62 -23.38 -35.87
CA GLY A 532 28.69 -24.85 -36.03
C GLY A 532 27.47 -25.54 -36.64
N ALA A 533 26.39 -24.82 -36.97
CA ALA A 533 25.15 -25.40 -37.51
C ALA A 533 24.97 -25.28 -39.03
N GLN A 534 25.85 -24.57 -39.76
CA GLN A 534 25.62 -24.30 -41.20
C GLN A 534 26.68 -24.84 -42.17
N GLN A 535 27.72 -25.53 -41.71
CA GLN A 535 28.75 -26.08 -42.62
C GLN A 535 28.28 -27.25 -43.51
N ASP A 536 27.07 -27.79 -43.29
CA ASP A 536 26.50 -28.91 -44.06
C ASP A 536 25.47 -28.50 -45.14
N MET A 537 25.52 -27.27 -45.65
CA MET A 537 24.67 -26.85 -46.78
C MET A 537 25.42 -26.97 -48.13
N PRO A 538 24.86 -27.65 -49.13
CA PRO A 538 25.51 -27.86 -50.43
C PRO A 538 25.68 -26.54 -51.21
N ARG A 539 26.91 -26.25 -51.66
CA ARG A 539 27.36 -25.02 -52.36
C ARG A 539 26.61 -24.61 -53.64
N PHE A 540 25.62 -25.38 -54.11
CA PHE A 540 25.05 -25.24 -55.45
C PHE A 540 23.59 -24.81 -55.52
N ILE A 541 22.96 -24.42 -54.40
CA ILE A 541 21.60 -23.88 -54.43
C ILE A 541 21.62 -22.41 -54.00
N ASN A 542 21.38 -21.53 -54.97
CA ASN A 542 21.26 -20.10 -54.74
C ASN A 542 19.85 -19.83 -54.18
N HIS A 543 19.71 -19.88 -52.85
CA HIS A 543 18.50 -19.43 -52.18
C HIS A 543 18.63 -17.94 -51.87
N SER A 544 18.12 -17.11 -52.77
CA SER A 544 17.82 -15.71 -52.50
C SER A 544 16.56 -15.61 -51.62
N ASP A 545 16.62 -16.12 -50.39
CA ASP A 545 15.60 -15.90 -49.37
C ASP A 545 16.14 -14.94 -48.29
N PRO A 546 15.39 -13.90 -47.86
CA PRO A 546 15.85 -12.90 -46.88
C PRO A 546 15.99 -13.44 -45.43
N ILE A 547 15.95 -14.76 -45.26
CA ILE A 547 15.87 -15.46 -43.96
C ILE A 547 17.18 -16.24 -43.69
N THR A 548 18.20 -16.13 -44.53
CA THR A 548 19.57 -16.45 -44.12
C THR A 548 19.99 -15.46 -43.04
N CYS A 549 19.80 -15.92 -41.80
CA CYS A 549 20.14 -15.26 -40.55
C CYS A 549 21.46 -14.49 -40.70
N ASP A 550 21.44 -13.22 -40.28
CA ASP A 550 22.50 -12.21 -40.37
C ASP A 550 23.72 -12.59 -39.52
N THR A 551 24.38 -13.71 -39.84
CA THR A 551 25.50 -14.31 -39.09
C THR A 551 26.69 -13.35 -39.05
N GLU A 552 26.97 -12.67 -40.16
CA GLU A 552 28.01 -11.64 -40.25
C GLU A 552 27.71 -10.43 -39.36
N PHE A 553 26.48 -9.93 -39.34
CA PHE A 553 26.08 -8.86 -38.42
C PHE A 553 26.13 -9.32 -36.97
N ARG A 554 25.69 -10.55 -36.65
CA ARG A 554 25.80 -11.11 -35.29
C ARG A 554 27.26 -11.19 -34.83
N ARG A 555 28.16 -11.66 -35.69
CA ARG A 555 29.60 -11.75 -35.41
C ARG A 555 30.20 -10.36 -35.20
N SER A 556 29.96 -9.43 -36.13
CA SER A 556 30.43 -8.04 -36.02
C SER A 556 29.89 -7.34 -34.77
N SER A 557 28.60 -7.54 -34.46
CA SER A 557 27.97 -7.03 -33.24
C SER A 557 28.62 -7.60 -31.98
N SER A 558 28.93 -8.89 -31.95
CA SER A 558 29.57 -9.53 -30.79
C SER A 558 31.03 -9.06 -30.58
N HIS A 559 31.76 -8.76 -31.65
CA HIS A 559 33.07 -8.11 -31.55
C HIS A 559 32.96 -6.68 -31.00
N LEU A 560 31.99 -5.91 -31.49
CA LEU A 560 31.72 -4.54 -31.01
C LEU A 560 31.34 -4.53 -29.52
N ILE A 561 30.40 -5.39 -29.11
CA ILE A 561 29.98 -5.49 -27.70
C ILE A 561 31.18 -5.83 -26.81
N ALA A 562 32.00 -6.82 -27.18
CA ALA A 562 33.18 -7.19 -26.41
C ALA A 562 34.16 -6.01 -26.27
N GLY A 563 34.45 -5.30 -27.37
CA GLY A 563 35.34 -4.14 -27.37
C GLY A 563 34.83 -3.00 -26.49
N VAL A 564 33.57 -2.57 -26.69
CA VAL A 564 33.01 -1.44 -25.94
C VAL A 564 32.93 -1.72 -24.44
N PHE A 565 32.53 -2.93 -24.03
CA PHE A 565 32.46 -3.29 -22.61
C PHE A 565 33.85 -3.39 -21.97
N PHE A 566 34.86 -3.78 -22.74
CA PHE A 566 36.25 -3.79 -22.29
C PHE A 566 36.78 -2.36 -22.08
N GLU A 567 36.49 -1.44 -23.00
CA GLU A 567 36.89 -0.02 -22.89
C GLU A 567 36.29 0.70 -21.67
N GLN A 568 35.19 0.19 -21.09
CA GLN A 568 34.63 0.75 -19.87
C GLN A 568 35.42 0.41 -18.60
N LEU A 569 36.36 -0.54 -18.64
CA LEU A 569 37.20 -0.92 -17.50
C LEU A 569 38.40 0.04 -17.38
N GLN A 570 38.44 0.86 -16.33
CA GLN A 570 39.60 1.71 -16.03
C GLN A 570 40.61 1.00 -15.11
N ASP A 571 41.86 1.48 -15.06
CA ASP A 571 42.93 0.90 -14.22
C ASP A 571 42.58 0.86 -12.72
N GLY A 572 41.65 1.71 -12.25
CA GLY A 572 41.14 1.72 -10.86
C GLY A 572 39.97 0.77 -10.59
N ASP A 573 39.37 0.17 -11.63
CA ASP A 573 38.15 -0.63 -11.53
C ASP A 573 38.42 -2.12 -11.29
N ILE A 574 39.67 -2.55 -11.51
CA ILE A 574 40.13 -3.92 -11.37
C ILE A 574 40.80 -4.08 -10.01
N ASN A 575 40.01 -4.51 -9.02
CA ASN A 575 40.56 -4.89 -7.73
C ASN A 575 41.11 -6.33 -7.80
N PHE A 576 42.42 -6.46 -7.99
CA PHE A 576 43.12 -7.75 -8.00
C PHE A 576 43.09 -8.51 -6.65
N SER A 577 42.50 -7.94 -5.60
CA SER A 577 42.22 -8.68 -4.37
C SER A 577 40.97 -9.56 -4.49
N ASP A 578 40.03 -9.19 -5.38
CA ASP A 578 38.77 -9.90 -5.59
C ASP A 578 38.95 -11.12 -6.51
N THR A 579 38.74 -12.31 -5.94
CA THR A 579 38.91 -13.57 -6.66
C THR A 579 37.91 -13.75 -7.80
N GLU A 580 36.68 -13.21 -7.69
CA GLU A 580 35.66 -13.36 -8.74
C GLU A 580 36.00 -12.52 -9.98
N ILE A 581 36.55 -11.33 -9.78
CA ILE A 581 37.02 -10.46 -10.87
C ILE A 581 38.19 -11.13 -11.60
N ILE A 582 39.15 -11.69 -10.86
CA ILE A 582 40.27 -12.44 -11.47
C ILE A 582 39.76 -13.63 -12.28
N LEU A 583 38.86 -14.45 -11.71
CA LEU A 583 38.30 -15.59 -12.42
C LEU A 583 37.55 -15.19 -13.69
N SER A 584 36.83 -14.07 -13.65
CA SER A 584 36.12 -13.52 -14.83
C SER A 584 37.10 -13.04 -15.89
N LEU A 585 38.17 -12.34 -15.51
CA LEU A 585 39.24 -11.88 -16.43
C LEU A 585 39.95 -13.07 -17.08
N LEU A 586 40.24 -14.12 -16.32
CA LEU A 586 40.82 -15.35 -16.85
C LEU A 586 39.88 -16.04 -17.83
N GLY A 587 38.59 -16.09 -17.51
CA GLY A 587 37.57 -16.60 -18.42
C GLY A 587 37.54 -15.81 -19.74
N LEU A 588 37.69 -14.49 -19.68
CA LEU A 588 37.76 -13.62 -20.87
C LEU A 588 39.03 -13.88 -21.70
N VAL A 589 40.21 -13.94 -21.06
CA VAL A 589 41.48 -14.27 -21.72
C VAL A 589 41.37 -15.62 -22.41
N GLN A 590 40.89 -16.63 -21.69
CA GLN A 590 40.74 -17.98 -22.22
C GLN A 590 39.78 -18.01 -23.41
N ALA A 591 38.61 -17.38 -23.30
CA ALA A 591 37.64 -17.31 -24.40
C ALA A 591 38.23 -16.63 -25.63
N THR A 592 38.97 -15.53 -25.44
CA THR A 592 39.56 -14.75 -26.55
C THR A 592 40.66 -15.54 -27.25
N LEU A 593 41.54 -16.20 -26.49
CA LEU A 593 42.59 -17.04 -27.04
C LEU A 593 42.02 -18.27 -27.75
N GLN A 594 41.02 -18.94 -27.16
CA GLN A 594 40.38 -20.11 -27.78
C GLN A 594 39.73 -19.76 -29.11
N SER A 595 38.97 -18.66 -29.17
CA SER A 595 38.35 -18.20 -30.43
C SER A 595 39.40 -17.79 -31.46
N THR A 596 40.46 -17.08 -31.04
CA THR A 596 41.57 -16.71 -31.93
C THR A 596 42.27 -17.94 -32.52
N ILE A 597 42.61 -18.93 -31.68
CA ILE A 597 43.25 -20.19 -32.10
C ILE A 597 42.36 -20.95 -33.08
N ARG A 598 41.05 -21.02 -32.79
CA ARG A 598 40.09 -21.70 -33.66
C ARG A 598 40.01 -21.01 -35.02
N TYR A 599 39.87 -19.68 -35.04
CA TYR A 599 39.86 -18.90 -36.28
C TYR A 599 41.13 -19.12 -37.11
N ILE A 600 42.32 -19.03 -36.50
CA ILE A 600 43.60 -19.28 -37.18
C ILE A 600 43.63 -20.71 -37.76
N SER A 601 43.14 -21.69 -37.00
CA SER A 601 43.12 -23.09 -37.42
C SER A 601 42.18 -23.34 -38.61
N GLU A 602 40.94 -22.86 -38.54
CA GLU A 602 39.96 -22.95 -39.64
C GLU A 602 40.43 -22.20 -40.89
N HIS A 603 41.07 -21.05 -40.70
CA HIS A 603 41.63 -20.27 -41.80
C HIS A 603 42.83 -20.96 -42.45
N HIS A 604 43.71 -21.59 -41.66
CA HIS A 604 44.83 -22.37 -42.18
C HIS A 604 44.35 -23.60 -42.97
N GLU A 605 43.28 -24.26 -42.53
CA GLU A 605 42.62 -25.35 -43.27
C GLU A 605 41.98 -24.85 -44.58
N LYS A 606 41.38 -23.65 -44.61
CA LYS A 606 40.84 -23.06 -45.84
C LYS A 606 41.94 -22.61 -46.82
N MET A 607 43.02 -22.01 -46.34
CA MET A 607 44.18 -21.59 -47.15
C MET A 607 44.94 -22.78 -47.76
N THR A 608 44.96 -23.93 -47.08
CA THR A 608 45.55 -25.16 -47.63
C THR A 608 44.67 -25.81 -48.71
N LEU A 609 43.39 -25.45 -48.79
CA LEU A 609 42.43 -25.99 -49.76
C LEU A 609 42.13 -25.05 -50.95
N ASP A 610 42.28 -23.74 -50.80
CA ASP A 610 41.93 -22.75 -51.83
C ASP A 610 43.10 -21.79 -52.14
N ILE A 611 43.86 -22.09 -53.20
CA ILE A 611 45.10 -21.38 -53.58
C ILE A 611 44.80 -20.07 -54.36
N ILE A 612 43.54 -19.75 -54.68
CA ILE A 612 43.20 -18.70 -55.68
C ILE A 612 42.30 -17.57 -55.15
N ALA A 613 41.81 -17.62 -53.90
CA ALA A 613 40.99 -16.53 -53.37
C ALA A 613 41.86 -15.36 -52.85
N ALA A 614 41.83 -14.22 -53.55
CA ALA A 614 42.38 -12.97 -53.02
C ALA A 614 41.58 -12.56 -51.76
N PRO A 615 42.25 -12.10 -50.67
CA PRO A 615 41.56 -11.68 -49.46
C PRO A 615 40.63 -10.51 -49.75
N ASN A 616 39.38 -10.59 -49.32
CA ASN A 616 38.40 -9.51 -49.45
C ASN A 616 38.75 -8.37 -48.47
N GLU A 617 38.43 -7.10 -48.77
CA GLU A 617 38.70 -5.97 -47.85
C GLU A 617 38.07 -6.20 -46.46
N HIS A 618 36.93 -6.88 -46.43
CA HIS A 618 36.24 -7.23 -45.19
C HIS A 618 36.98 -8.30 -44.38
N ASP A 619 37.61 -9.27 -45.04
CA ASP A 619 38.48 -10.26 -44.38
C ASP A 619 39.72 -9.59 -43.78
N GLN A 620 40.26 -8.57 -44.46
CA GLN A 620 41.40 -7.81 -43.98
C GLN A 620 41.05 -6.97 -42.74
N GLN A 621 39.87 -6.36 -42.71
CA GLN A 621 39.34 -5.67 -41.53
C GLN A 621 39.12 -6.64 -40.36
N LEU A 622 38.45 -7.78 -40.59
CA LEU A 622 38.21 -8.79 -39.56
C LEU A 622 39.52 -9.35 -39.00
N ARG A 623 40.52 -9.62 -39.86
CA ARG A 623 41.87 -10.03 -39.44
C ARG A 623 42.55 -8.99 -38.58
N SER A 624 42.45 -7.70 -38.92
CA SER A 624 43.03 -6.63 -38.12
C SER A 624 42.40 -6.56 -36.71
N THR A 625 41.08 -6.73 -36.62
CA THR A 625 40.33 -6.76 -35.36
C THR A 625 40.69 -7.99 -34.52
N ILE A 626 40.81 -9.17 -35.14
CA ILE A 626 41.20 -10.40 -34.43
C ILE A 626 42.64 -10.31 -33.92
N ALA A 627 43.59 -9.79 -34.72
CA ALA A 627 44.97 -9.60 -34.29
C ALA A 627 45.08 -8.59 -33.14
N GLN A 628 44.27 -7.52 -33.14
CA GLN A 628 44.19 -6.57 -32.04
C GLN A 628 43.60 -7.21 -30.77
N ASN A 629 42.55 -8.03 -30.91
CA ASN A 629 41.94 -8.77 -29.80
C ASN A 629 42.91 -9.78 -29.17
N ALA A 630 43.73 -10.45 -29.99
CA ALA A 630 44.76 -11.36 -29.52
C ALA A 630 45.86 -10.64 -28.73
N LYS A 631 46.34 -9.49 -29.23
CA LYS A 631 47.33 -8.65 -28.52
C LYS A 631 46.80 -8.17 -27.18
N MET A 632 45.54 -7.75 -27.14
CA MET A 632 44.85 -7.34 -25.92
C MET A 632 44.71 -8.50 -24.92
N ALA A 633 44.31 -9.68 -25.36
CA ALA A 633 44.19 -10.86 -24.49
C ALA A 633 45.54 -11.28 -23.88
N ILE A 634 46.62 -11.20 -24.66
CA ILE A 634 47.99 -11.47 -24.19
C ILE A 634 48.42 -10.44 -23.14
N GLY A 635 48.17 -9.16 -23.38
CA GLY A 635 48.47 -8.09 -22.42
C GLY A 635 47.69 -8.23 -21.11
N LEU A 636 46.39 -8.53 -21.19
CA LEU A 636 45.53 -8.73 -20.03
C LEU A 636 45.97 -9.93 -19.19
N ALA A 637 46.32 -11.03 -19.84
CA ALA A 637 46.84 -12.21 -19.16
C ALA A 637 48.16 -11.94 -18.44
N GLY A 638 49.07 -11.18 -19.06
CA GLY A 638 50.31 -10.73 -18.43
C GLY A 638 50.03 -9.89 -17.18
N ALA A 639 49.08 -8.95 -17.25
CA ALA A 639 48.67 -8.14 -16.11
C ALA A 639 48.04 -8.97 -14.98
N VAL A 640 47.17 -9.93 -15.30
CA VAL A 640 46.54 -10.82 -14.32
C VAL A 640 47.56 -11.74 -13.65
N ILE A 641 48.53 -12.28 -14.41
CA ILE A 641 49.63 -13.10 -13.88
C ILE A 641 50.47 -12.27 -12.91
N MET A 642 50.90 -11.06 -13.32
CA MET A 642 51.67 -10.16 -12.46
C MET A 642 50.91 -9.83 -11.18
N ALA A 643 49.63 -9.46 -11.28
CA ALA A 643 48.82 -9.15 -10.11
C ALA A 643 48.59 -10.35 -9.18
N ALA A 644 48.37 -11.55 -9.74
CA ALA A 644 48.22 -12.78 -8.95
C ALA A 644 49.53 -13.16 -8.22
N THR A 645 50.69 -12.92 -8.86
CA THR A 645 52.00 -13.13 -8.23
C THR A 645 52.28 -12.10 -7.12
N MET A 646 51.85 -10.85 -7.28
CA MET A 646 52.00 -9.81 -6.26
C MET A 646 51.05 -9.99 -5.07
N ALA A 647 49.91 -10.66 -5.25
CA ALA A 647 48.91 -10.93 -4.21
C ALA A 647 49.12 -12.26 -3.45
N GLU A 648 50.27 -12.92 -3.61
CA GLU A 648 50.61 -14.23 -3.00
C GLU A 648 49.62 -15.37 -3.32
N LYS A 649 48.79 -15.25 -4.37
CA LYS A 649 47.86 -16.30 -4.85
C LYS A 649 48.56 -17.25 -5.84
N VAL A 650 49.63 -17.89 -5.38
CA VAL A 650 50.61 -18.65 -6.21
C VAL A 650 49.99 -19.82 -6.98
N GLU A 651 49.03 -20.56 -6.41
CA GLU A 651 48.35 -21.66 -7.11
C GLU A 651 47.51 -21.19 -8.30
N LEU A 652 46.85 -20.03 -8.17
CA LEU A 652 46.08 -19.43 -9.26
C LEU A 652 47.04 -18.98 -10.37
N GLY A 653 48.14 -18.32 -10.01
CA GLY A 653 49.23 -17.96 -10.93
C GLY A 653 49.76 -19.13 -11.75
N HIS A 654 50.03 -20.27 -11.11
CA HIS A 654 50.52 -21.48 -11.80
C HIS A 654 49.52 -22.05 -12.81
N ARG A 655 48.23 -22.10 -12.47
CA ARG A 655 47.18 -22.61 -13.36
C ARG A 655 47.01 -21.72 -14.59
N ILE A 656 47.08 -20.41 -14.41
CA ILE A 656 47.02 -19.41 -15.48
C ILE A 656 48.22 -19.55 -16.43
N VAL A 657 49.43 -19.69 -15.88
CA VAL A 657 50.66 -19.84 -16.67
C VAL A 657 50.57 -21.11 -17.53
N ILE A 658 50.08 -22.24 -17.02
CA ILE A 658 50.00 -23.49 -17.79
C ILE A 658 49.05 -23.38 -18.99
N ASP A 659 47.84 -22.86 -18.79
CA ASP A 659 46.85 -22.70 -19.86
C ASP A 659 47.29 -21.64 -20.88
N PHE A 660 47.92 -20.55 -20.42
CA PHE A 660 48.39 -19.45 -21.25
C PHE A 660 49.63 -19.81 -22.08
N THR A 661 50.60 -20.54 -21.50
CA THR A 661 51.81 -20.97 -22.21
C THR A 661 51.46 -21.96 -23.32
N SER A 662 50.48 -22.84 -23.08
CA SER A 662 50.00 -23.80 -24.09
C SER A 662 49.31 -23.10 -25.27
N ALA A 663 48.48 -22.08 -25.00
CA ALA A 663 47.78 -21.31 -26.03
C ALA A 663 48.74 -20.44 -26.88
N ILE A 664 49.70 -19.76 -26.26
CA ILE A 664 50.72 -18.96 -26.96
C ILE A 664 51.62 -19.84 -27.82
N LEU A 665 52.04 -21.00 -27.31
CA LEU A 665 52.89 -21.93 -28.05
C LEU A 665 52.18 -22.41 -29.34
N ILE A 666 50.87 -22.65 -29.29
CA ILE A 666 50.08 -23.03 -30.46
C ILE A 666 49.96 -21.89 -31.48
N CYS A 667 49.71 -20.64 -31.03
CA CYS A 667 49.66 -19.47 -31.92
C CYS A 667 51.02 -19.19 -32.60
N LEU A 668 52.12 -19.25 -31.83
CA LEU A 668 53.47 -18.99 -32.35
C LEU A 668 53.97 -20.08 -33.31
N ILE A 669 53.53 -21.33 -33.14
CA ILE A 669 53.91 -22.45 -34.02
C ILE A 669 53.14 -22.41 -35.35
N ARG A 670 51.88 -21.95 -35.37
CA ARG A 670 51.01 -22.03 -36.56
C ARG A 670 51.04 -20.80 -37.47
N ASP A 671 51.36 -19.62 -36.96
CA ASP A 671 51.49 -18.42 -37.81
C ASP A 671 52.66 -17.51 -37.35
N PRO A 672 53.90 -17.86 -37.72
CA PRO A 672 55.09 -17.22 -37.14
C PRO A 672 55.31 -15.78 -37.60
N PHE A 673 54.69 -15.32 -38.70
CA PHE A 673 55.07 -14.06 -39.34
C PHE A 673 54.36 -12.80 -38.80
N ASP A 674 53.17 -12.90 -38.21
CA ASP A 674 52.45 -11.71 -37.70
C ASP A 674 52.50 -11.57 -36.15
N CYS A 675 52.75 -12.66 -35.41
CA CYS A 675 52.81 -12.61 -33.94
C CYS A 675 54.15 -12.07 -33.37
N LEU A 676 55.21 -11.99 -34.19
CA LEU A 676 56.57 -11.66 -33.73
C LEU A 676 56.86 -10.15 -33.57
N THR A 677 55.89 -9.26 -33.80
CA THR A 677 56.03 -7.82 -33.49
C THR A 677 55.59 -7.44 -32.07
N ILE A 678 55.50 -8.41 -31.15
CA ILE A 678 55.21 -8.19 -29.74
C ILE A 678 56.53 -7.86 -29.02
N GLY A 679 56.84 -6.57 -28.89
CA GLY A 679 57.85 -6.10 -27.95
C GLY A 679 57.37 -6.34 -26.52
N PHE A 680 57.94 -7.34 -25.85
CA PHE A 680 57.82 -7.45 -24.40
C PHE A 680 58.54 -6.26 -23.75
N PRO A 681 57.88 -5.43 -22.93
CA PRO A 681 58.60 -4.56 -22.03
C PRO A 681 59.31 -5.44 -20.98
N ARG A 682 60.59 -5.18 -20.77
CA ARG A 682 61.45 -5.85 -19.78
C ARG A 682 60.94 -5.67 -18.36
#